data_AF-A0A125PUP1-F1
#
_entry.id   AF-A0A125PUP1-F1
#
_cell.length_a   1.000
_cell.length_b   1.000
_cell.length_c   1.000
_cell.angle_alpha   90.00
_cell.angle_beta   90.00
_cell.angle_gamma   90.00
#
_symmetry.space_group_name_H-M   'P 1'
#
loop_
_entity.id
_entity.type
_entity.pdbx_description
1 polymer ?
#
loop_
_entity_poly.entity_id
_entity_poly.type
_entity_poly.pdbx_seq_one_letter_code
_entity_poly.pdbx_strand_id
1 'polypeptide(L)'
;EALLMVAEELRAPPLQLVTGQLLKIAKRGGVTAVEAVHASRNALTGAPLHLTPDQVVAIVSNNGGKQALETVQRLLPVLCQPPYGLTPEQVVAIASHDGAKPALETVKRLLLVLCQECGLTPEQVVAIASHDGAKPALETVQRLLPVLCQPPYGLTPNQVVAIASHDGAKQALETVQRLLPVLCQDHGLTPGQVVAIADNIGGKQALETVQRLLPVLCKPPYGLTPEQVVTIANNIGGKPALETVQRLLPVLCRPPYGLTPEQVVTIANNIGGKPALETVHRLLPVLRKPPYGLTPEQVVAIASNNGAKPALETVQRLLPVLCQPPYGLTPNQVVAIASHDGAKQALETVQRLLPVLCKPPHPLTPNQVVAIASHDGAKPALETVQRLLPVLCKPPYGLTPDQVVVIASNNGGKQALETVQRLLPVLCQPPYGLTPEQVVAIASNNGGKPALETVQRLLPVLCKPPYGLTPDQVVAIANNIGAKPALETVQRLLPVLCEPPYGLTPEQVVAIAGNNGGKQALETVQRLLAVLCQPPYGLTPNQVVAIASHDGGTQALESIFAQLSSPDPALAALTNDRLVALACIGGRPALDAVKKGLPHAPALITRVHNRVPEGTAHLVADHAQVVRVLGFFQCHSQRGQVFHEAMKRFEMSREGLLQLFRRVGVTELEAVSGTLPPASERWHRILQALGVKGAKPSSASAQTPSQESLDAFADSLEHELDAP
;
A
#
# COMPACT_ATOMS: atom_id res chain seq x y z
N GLU A 1 -36.26 -5.55 -32.28
CA GLU A 1 -36.64 -6.49 -33.36
C GLU A 1 -35.45 -7.25 -33.91
N ALA A 2 -34.45 -6.61 -34.54
CA ALA A 2 -33.26 -7.30 -35.05
C ALA A 2 -32.56 -8.22 -34.02
N LEU A 3 -32.34 -7.74 -32.79
CA LEU A 3 -31.80 -8.57 -31.70
C LEU A 3 -32.69 -9.80 -31.41
N LEU A 4 -34.02 -9.65 -31.44
CA LEU A 4 -34.93 -10.75 -31.17
C LEU A 4 -34.86 -11.82 -32.27
N MET A 5 -34.61 -11.42 -33.53
CA MET A 5 -34.47 -12.35 -34.65
C MET A 5 -33.23 -13.24 -34.56
N VAL A 6 -32.14 -12.75 -33.96
CA VAL A 6 -30.84 -13.48 -33.93
C VAL A 6 -30.41 -13.94 -32.53
N ALA A 7 -31.13 -13.54 -31.48
CA ALA A 7 -30.74 -13.82 -30.09
C ALA A 7 -30.70 -15.32 -29.76
N GLU A 8 -31.60 -16.12 -30.31
CA GLU A 8 -31.59 -17.58 -30.08
C GLU A 8 -30.33 -18.21 -30.65
N GLU A 9 -29.92 -17.82 -31.85
CA GLU A 9 -28.70 -18.31 -32.49
C GLU A 9 -27.43 -17.84 -31.77
N LEU A 10 -27.42 -16.61 -31.24
CA LEU A 10 -26.28 -16.09 -30.47
C LEU A 10 -26.16 -16.71 -29.06
N ARG A 11 -27.26 -17.27 -28.54
CA ARG A 11 -27.27 -18.07 -27.29
C ARG A 11 -26.82 -19.51 -27.51
N ALA A 12 -26.87 -19.99 -28.75
CA ALA A 12 -26.34 -21.29 -29.11
C ALA A 12 -24.80 -21.24 -29.28
N PRO A 13 -24.12 -22.40 -29.32
CA PRO A 13 -22.72 -22.47 -29.72
C PRO A 13 -22.48 -21.80 -31.09
N PRO A 14 -21.32 -21.17 -31.30
CA PRO A 14 -20.13 -21.22 -30.45
C PRO A 14 -20.03 -20.11 -29.38
N LEU A 15 -20.85 -19.06 -29.45
CA LEU A 15 -20.69 -17.87 -28.59
C LEU A 15 -21.46 -17.93 -27.26
N GLN A 16 -22.63 -18.56 -27.20
CA GLN A 16 -23.40 -18.76 -25.97
C GLN A 16 -23.62 -17.48 -25.14
N LEU A 17 -23.97 -16.37 -25.81
CA LEU A 17 -24.09 -15.07 -25.16
C LEU A 17 -25.28 -15.00 -24.21
N VAL A 18 -25.07 -14.51 -22.99
CA VAL A 18 -26.15 -14.29 -22.03
C VAL A 18 -26.92 -13.01 -22.33
N THR A 19 -28.16 -12.91 -21.85
CA THR A 19 -29.03 -11.74 -22.08
C THR A 19 -28.36 -10.41 -21.74
N GLY A 20 -27.58 -10.35 -20.66
CA GLY A 20 -26.83 -9.14 -20.29
C GLY A 20 -25.79 -8.73 -21.35
N GLN A 21 -25.07 -9.68 -21.95
CA GLN A 21 -24.09 -9.42 -23.01
C GLN A 21 -24.79 -8.94 -24.29
N LEU A 22 -25.87 -9.61 -24.70
CA LEU A 22 -26.67 -9.22 -25.87
C LEU A 22 -27.23 -7.80 -25.74
N LEU A 23 -27.76 -7.45 -24.57
CA LEU A 23 -28.25 -6.10 -24.30
C LEU A 23 -27.11 -5.06 -24.33
N LYS A 24 -25.92 -5.43 -23.83
CA LYS A 24 -24.74 -4.55 -23.86
C LYS A 24 -24.32 -4.24 -25.31
N ILE A 25 -24.24 -5.25 -26.16
CA ILE A 25 -23.91 -5.10 -27.59
C ILE A 25 -24.97 -4.23 -28.28
N ALA A 26 -26.25 -4.57 -28.13
CA ALA A 26 -27.32 -3.80 -28.78
C ALA A 26 -27.36 -2.34 -28.32
N LYS A 27 -27.12 -2.08 -27.02
CA LYS A 27 -27.20 -0.73 -26.46
C LYS A 27 -26.04 0.16 -26.88
N ARG A 28 -24.82 -0.39 -27.03
CA ARG A 28 -23.61 0.39 -27.30
C ARG A 28 -23.10 0.24 -28.74
N GLY A 29 -23.01 -0.99 -29.23
CA GLY A 29 -22.59 -1.29 -30.61
C GLY A 29 -23.69 -1.10 -31.65
N GLY A 30 -24.95 -1.10 -31.21
CA GLY A 30 -26.12 -0.94 -32.08
C GLY A 30 -26.47 -2.21 -32.88
N VAL A 31 -27.48 -2.08 -33.74
CA VAL A 31 -28.02 -3.20 -34.54
C VAL A 31 -26.97 -3.80 -35.48
N THR A 32 -26.17 -2.96 -36.13
CA THR A 32 -25.16 -3.42 -37.08
C THR A 32 -24.04 -4.24 -36.42
N ALA A 33 -23.73 -4.00 -35.15
CA ALA A 33 -22.78 -4.82 -34.39
C ALA A 33 -23.38 -6.20 -34.07
N VAL A 34 -24.67 -6.25 -33.69
CA VAL A 34 -25.39 -7.51 -33.45
C VAL A 34 -25.40 -8.38 -34.72
N GLU A 35 -25.72 -7.78 -35.87
CA GLU A 35 -25.72 -8.46 -37.17
C GLU A 35 -24.31 -8.95 -37.56
N ALA A 36 -23.27 -8.14 -37.34
CA ALA A 36 -21.90 -8.52 -37.64
C ALA A 36 -21.41 -9.70 -36.77
N VAL A 37 -21.76 -9.71 -35.48
CA VAL A 37 -21.45 -10.84 -34.58
C VAL A 37 -22.18 -12.10 -35.04
N HIS A 38 -23.46 -11.98 -35.40
CA HIS A 38 -24.26 -13.11 -35.88
C HIS A 38 -23.70 -13.69 -37.19
N ALA A 39 -23.35 -12.82 -38.15
CA ALA A 39 -22.81 -13.21 -39.45
C ALA A 39 -21.44 -13.90 -39.35
N SER A 40 -20.59 -13.49 -38.41
CA SER A 40 -19.22 -14.01 -38.27
C SER A 40 -19.02 -14.98 -37.10
N ARG A 41 -20.07 -15.41 -36.39
CA ARG A 41 -19.97 -16.14 -35.11
C ARG A 41 -19.01 -17.34 -35.11
N ASN A 42 -18.99 -18.10 -36.20
CA ASN A 42 -18.12 -19.27 -36.35
C ASN A 42 -16.66 -18.89 -36.63
N ALA A 43 -16.46 -17.84 -37.43
CA ALA A 43 -15.13 -17.36 -37.80
C ALA A 43 -14.41 -16.68 -36.63
N LEU A 44 -15.16 -16.04 -35.72
CA LEU A 44 -14.60 -15.36 -34.55
C LEU A 44 -13.96 -16.34 -33.56
N THR A 45 -14.62 -17.46 -33.29
CA THR A 45 -14.14 -18.48 -32.33
C THR A 45 -13.21 -19.52 -32.97
N GLY A 46 -13.23 -19.61 -34.31
CA GLY A 46 -12.39 -20.51 -35.09
C GLY A 46 -11.04 -19.89 -35.49
N ALA A 47 -10.24 -20.68 -36.21
CA ALA A 47 -9.00 -20.19 -36.81
C ALA A 47 -9.31 -19.12 -37.88
N PRO A 48 -8.49 -18.05 -38.00
CA PRO A 48 -7.24 -17.79 -37.27
C PRO A 48 -7.41 -16.94 -35.99
N LEU A 49 -8.65 -16.64 -35.55
CA LEU A 49 -8.91 -15.59 -34.56
C LEU A 49 -9.01 -16.09 -33.12
N HIS A 50 -9.61 -17.26 -32.89
CA HIS A 50 -9.73 -17.91 -31.58
C HIS A 50 -10.25 -16.99 -30.45
N LEU A 51 -11.14 -16.04 -30.76
CA LEU A 51 -11.66 -15.11 -29.78
C LEU A 51 -12.63 -15.81 -28.83
N THR A 52 -12.53 -15.48 -27.54
CA THR A 52 -13.53 -15.91 -26.56
C THR A 52 -14.82 -15.10 -26.71
N PRO A 53 -15.98 -15.62 -26.25
CA PRO A 53 -17.21 -14.86 -26.24
C PRO A 53 -17.09 -13.51 -25.53
N ASP A 54 -16.36 -13.45 -24.42
CA ASP A 54 -16.14 -12.21 -23.67
C ASP A 54 -15.30 -11.20 -24.44
N GLN A 55 -14.28 -11.66 -25.19
CA GLN A 55 -13.48 -10.80 -26.06
C GLN A 55 -14.33 -10.23 -27.21
N VAL A 56 -15.18 -11.04 -27.84
CA VAL A 56 -16.11 -10.57 -28.88
C VAL A 56 -17.05 -9.51 -28.31
N VAL A 57 -17.65 -9.77 -27.14
CA VAL A 57 -18.54 -8.81 -26.47
C VAL A 57 -17.78 -7.51 -26.15
N ALA A 58 -16.53 -7.58 -25.67
CA ALA A 58 -15.73 -6.40 -25.37
C ALA A 58 -15.49 -5.51 -26.60
N ILE A 59 -15.10 -6.12 -27.74
CA ILE A 59 -14.84 -5.41 -28.99
C ILE A 59 -16.10 -4.71 -29.52
N VAL A 60 -17.23 -5.41 -29.53
CA VAL A 60 -18.45 -4.94 -30.22
C VAL A 60 -19.38 -4.12 -29.35
N SER A 61 -19.12 -4.02 -28.04
CA SER A 61 -19.93 -3.23 -27.10
C SER A 61 -19.53 -1.75 -27.02
N ASN A 62 -19.03 -1.18 -28.12
CA ASN A 62 -18.54 0.19 -28.23
C ASN A 62 -19.09 0.86 -29.50
N ASN A 63 -19.00 2.20 -29.57
CA ASN A 63 -19.44 2.94 -30.74
C ASN A 63 -18.62 2.52 -31.96
N GLY A 64 -19.31 2.07 -33.02
CA GLY A 64 -18.65 1.50 -34.20
C GLY A 64 -18.23 0.04 -34.05
N GLY A 65 -18.85 -0.73 -33.15
CA GLY A 65 -18.53 -2.14 -32.88
C GLY A 65 -18.44 -3.05 -34.12
N LYS A 66 -19.29 -2.83 -35.14
CA LYS A 66 -19.15 -3.54 -36.44
C LYS A 66 -17.79 -3.28 -37.09
N GLN A 67 -17.38 -2.01 -37.17
CA GLN A 67 -16.09 -1.61 -37.75
C GLN A 67 -14.91 -2.13 -36.93
N ALA A 68 -15.05 -2.14 -35.61
CA ALA A 68 -14.06 -2.74 -34.71
C ALA A 68 -13.87 -4.24 -35.03
N LEU A 69 -14.98 -4.99 -35.10
CA LEU A 69 -14.96 -6.42 -35.39
C LEU A 69 -14.35 -6.73 -36.77
N GLU A 70 -14.79 -6.05 -37.82
CA GLU A 70 -14.25 -6.19 -39.18
C GLU A 70 -12.74 -5.89 -39.22
N THR A 71 -12.31 -4.87 -38.47
CA THR A 71 -10.89 -4.51 -38.40
C THR A 71 -10.07 -5.54 -37.64
N VAL A 72 -10.60 -6.10 -36.54
CA VAL A 72 -9.96 -7.21 -35.80
C VAL A 72 -9.82 -8.44 -36.67
N GLN A 73 -10.90 -8.85 -37.38
CA GLN A 73 -10.84 -10.00 -38.30
C GLN A 73 -9.73 -9.83 -39.34
N ARG A 74 -9.53 -8.60 -39.85
CA ARG A 74 -8.51 -8.28 -40.84
C ARG A 74 -7.10 -8.12 -40.27
N LEU A 75 -6.96 -7.49 -39.11
CA LEU A 75 -5.66 -7.04 -38.60
C LEU A 75 -5.09 -7.90 -37.48
N LEU A 76 -5.89 -8.65 -36.73
CA LEU A 76 -5.38 -9.55 -35.67
C LEU A 76 -4.36 -10.54 -36.24
N PRO A 77 -4.63 -11.29 -37.33
CA PRO A 77 -3.65 -12.22 -37.87
C PRO A 77 -2.37 -11.53 -38.37
N VAL A 78 -2.45 -10.25 -38.77
CA VAL A 78 -1.30 -9.49 -39.28
C VAL A 78 -0.45 -8.94 -38.14
N LEU A 79 -1.09 -8.39 -37.10
CA LEU A 79 -0.43 -7.78 -35.95
C LEU A 79 0.21 -8.82 -35.02
N CYS A 80 -0.27 -10.06 -35.03
CA CYS A 80 0.35 -11.16 -34.28
C CYS A 80 1.61 -11.72 -34.95
N GLN A 81 1.81 -11.45 -36.25
CA GLN A 81 2.96 -11.98 -36.98
C GLN A 81 4.14 -11.00 -36.92
N PRO A 82 5.38 -11.49 -37.10
CA PRO A 82 6.53 -10.62 -37.33
C PRO A 82 6.29 -9.68 -38.52
N PRO A 83 6.72 -8.41 -38.45
CA PRO A 83 7.59 -7.81 -37.43
C PRO A 83 6.88 -7.23 -36.20
N TYR A 84 5.55 -7.32 -36.08
CA TYR A 84 4.78 -6.69 -35.00
C TYR A 84 4.79 -7.51 -33.71
N GLY A 85 4.49 -8.81 -33.81
CA GLY A 85 4.57 -9.76 -32.69
C GLY A 85 3.63 -9.47 -31.50
N LEU A 86 2.49 -8.79 -31.72
CA LEU A 86 1.52 -8.55 -30.65
C LEU A 86 0.79 -9.85 -30.27
N THR A 87 0.30 -9.95 -29.04
CA THR A 87 -0.57 -11.07 -28.65
C THR A 87 -2.02 -10.80 -29.07
N PRO A 88 -2.84 -11.85 -29.29
CA PRO A 88 -4.28 -11.68 -29.51
C PRO A 88 -4.95 -10.82 -28.43
N GLU A 89 -4.55 -10.99 -27.17
CA GLU A 89 -5.07 -10.22 -26.03
C GLU A 89 -4.75 -8.73 -26.14
N GLN A 90 -3.54 -8.38 -26.60
CA GLN A 90 -3.15 -6.98 -26.83
C GLN A 90 -3.98 -6.35 -27.95
N VAL A 91 -4.22 -7.07 -29.05
CA VAL A 91 -5.06 -6.60 -30.15
C VAL A 91 -6.51 -6.41 -29.68
N VAL A 92 -7.03 -7.35 -28.89
CA VAL A 92 -8.38 -7.24 -28.30
C VAL A 92 -8.47 -6.05 -27.35
N ALA A 93 -7.45 -5.81 -26.52
CA ALA A 93 -7.41 -4.67 -25.61
C ALA A 93 -7.52 -3.34 -26.38
N ILE A 94 -6.72 -3.16 -27.43
CA ILE A 94 -6.80 -1.98 -28.32
C ILE A 94 -8.19 -1.85 -28.97
N ALA A 95 -8.77 -2.98 -29.37
CA ALA A 95 -10.06 -3.01 -30.08
C ALA A 95 -11.29 -2.84 -29.17
N SER A 96 -11.11 -2.82 -27.85
CA SER A 96 -12.21 -2.78 -26.86
C SER A 96 -12.62 -1.36 -26.45
N HIS A 97 -12.32 -0.36 -27.28
CA HIS A 97 -12.56 1.08 -27.04
C HIS A 97 -13.25 1.76 -28.22
N ASP A 98 -13.82 2.95 -27.98
CA ASP A 98 -14.39 3.77 -29.04
C ASP A 98 -13.30 4.18 -30.04
N GLY A 99 -13.58 4.01 -31.34
CA GLY A 99 -12.57 4.27 -32.38
C GLY A 99 -11.53 3.15 -32.56
N ALA A 100 -11.86 1.91 -32.21
CA ALA A 100 -11.01 0.73 -32.42
C ALA A 100 -10.41 0.60 -33.83
N LYS A 101 -11.18 0.86 -34.89
CA LYS A 101 -10.70 0.79 -36.28
C LYS A 101 -9.49 1.72 -36.52
N PRO A 102 -9.63 3.05 -36.33
CA PRO A 102 -8.49 3.94 -36.49
C PRO A 102 -7.36 3.66 -35.49
N ALA A 103 -7.66 3.14 -34.29
CA ALA A 103 -6.63 2.73 -33.33
C ALA A 103 -5.74 1.60 -33.89
N LEU A 104 -6.33 0.48 -34.29
CA LEU A 104 -5.60 -0.68 -34.85
C LEU A 104 -4.85 -0.33 -36.14
N GLU A 105 -5.45 0.47 -37.01
CA GLU A 105 -4.77 0.96 -38.23
C GLU A 105 -3.57 1.86 -37.90
N THR A 106 -3.67 2.67 -36.85
CA THR A 106 -2.57 3.54 -36.39
C THR A 106 -1.48 2.73 -35.71
N VAL A 107 -1.81 1.72 -34.91
CA VAL A 107 -0.84 0.79 -34.32
C VAL A 107 -0.07 0.06 -35.42
N LYS A 108 -0.77 -0.48 -36.44
CA LYS A 108 -0.12 -1.09 -37.59
C LYS A 108 0.87 -0.13 -38.28
N ARG A 109 0.52 1.16 -38.39
CA ARG A 109 1.36 2.16 -39.06
C ARG A 109 2.53 2.62 -38.19
N LEU A 110 2.32 2.83 -36.89
CA LEU A 110 3.24 3.55 -36.02
C LEU A 110 4.02 2.67 -35.04
N LEU A 111 3.62 1.42 -34.79
CA LEU A 111 4.28 0.58 -33.77
C LEU A 111 5.79 0.50 -33.99
N LEU A 112 6.24 0.13 -35.19
CA LEU A 112 7.67 0.01 -35.47
C LEU A 112 8.39 1.37 -35.42
N VAL A 113 7.74 2.43 -35.89
CA VAL A 113 8.31 3.79 -35.89
C VAL A 113 8.52 4.27 -34.45
N LEU A 114 7.52 4.08 -33.58
CA LEU A 114 7.62 4.43 -32.16
C LEU A 114 8.68 3.59 -31.43
N CYS A 115 8.81 2.31 -31.77
CA CYS A 115 9.86 1.47 -31.19
C CYS A 115 11.27 1.88 -31.63
N GLN A 116 11.44 2.20 -32.92
CA GLN A 116 12.75 2.49 -33.51
C GLN A 116 13.21 3.93 -33.23
N GLU A 117 12.33 4.91 -33.39
CA GLU A 117 12.67 6.34 -33.30
C GLU A 117 12.49 6.89 -31.89
N CYS A 118 11.50 6.39 -31.13
CA CYS A 118 11.19 6.89 -29.78
C CYS A 118 11.64 5.95 -28.66
N GLY A 119 12.19 4.78 -28.99
CA GLY A 119 12.68 3.79 -28.02
C GLY A 119 11.58 3.17 -27.15
N LEU A 120 10.32 3.21 -27.60
CA LEU A 120 9.20 2.61 -26.88
C LEU A 120 9.18 1.09 -27.04
N THR A 121 8.63 0.38 -26.05
CA THR A 121 8.35 -1.06 -26.21
C THR A 121 6.98 -1.29 -26.86
N PRO A 122 6.76 -2.45 -27.51
CA PRO A 122 5.42 -2.81 -28.01
C PRO A 122 4.34 -2.72 -26.92
N GLU A 123 4.65 -3.11 -25.69
CA GLU A 123 3.73 -3.03 -24.54
C GLU A 123 3.36 -1.58 -24.20
N GLN A 124 4.31 -0.65 -24.28
CA GLN A 124 4.03 0.78 -24.07
C GLN A 124 3.14 1.35 -25.17
N VAL A 125 3.37 0.96 -26.43
CA VAL A 125 2.50 1.35 -27.56
C VAL A 125 1.09 0.78 -27.38
N VAL A 126 0.97 -0.47 -26.93
CA VAL A 126 -0.34 -1.08 -26.61
C VAL A 126 -1.02 -0.32 -25.47
N ALA A 127 -0.31 0.01 -24.39
CA ALA A 127 -0.85 0.77 -23.27
C ALA A 127 -1.45 2.12 -23.73
N ILE A 128 -0.74 2.88 -24.56
CA ILE A 128 -1.26 4.14 -25.14
C ILE A 128 -2.47 3.89 -26.05
N ALA A 129 -2.47 2.77 -26.79
CA ALA A 129 -3.50 2.45 -27.76
C ALA A 129 -4.77 1.81 -27.17
N SER A 130 -4.76 1.38 -25.91
CA SER A 130 -5.89 0.74 -25.21
C SER A 130 -6.79 1.75 -24.49
N HIS A 131 -7.08 2.89 -25.13
CA HIS A 131 -7.91 3.97 -24.60
C HIS A 131 -8.72 4.67 -25.69
N ASP A 132 -9.77 5.38 -25.29
CA ASP A 132 -10.57 6.19 -26.22
C ASP A 132 -9.69 7.31 -26.79
N GLY A 133 -9.69 7.46 -28.12
CA GLY A 133 -8.81 8.42 -28.80
C GLY A 133 -7.36 7.93 -28.98
N ALA A 134 -7.13 6.62 -29.01
CA ALA A 134 -5.82 6.01 -29.27
C ALA A 134 -5.09 6.57 -30.50
N LYS A 135 -5.77 6.76 -31.64
CA LYS A 135 -5.14 7.32 -32.86
C LYS A 135 -4.48 8.68 -32.59
N PRO A 136 -5.22 9.72 -32.15
CA PRO A 136 -4.61 11.01 -31.85
C PRO A 136 -3.59 10.93 -30.71
N ALA A 137 -3.72 10.00 -29.76
CA ALA A 137 -2.72 9.78 -28.71
C ALA A 137 -1.38 9.32 -29.30
N LEU A 138 -1.36 8.24 -30.09
CA LEU A 138 -0.16 7.70 -30.74
C LEU A 138 0.51 8.72 -31.66
N GLU A 139 -0.26 9.44 -32.48
CA GLU A 139 0.27 10.51 -33.34
C GLU A 139 0.88 11.66 -32.52
N THR A 140 0.30 11.98 -31.37
CA THR A 140 0.82 13.02 -30.48
C THR A 140 2.08 12.56 -29.76
N VAL A 141 2.16 11.30 -29.32
CA VAL A 141 3.37 10.71 -28.72
C VAL A 141 4.51 10.72 -29.72
N GLN A 142 4.27 10.26 -30.96
CA GLN A 142 5.28 10.32 -32.02
C GLN A 142 5.85 11.73 -32.22
N ARG A 143 4.97 12.75 -32.19
CA ARG A 143 5.34 14.15 -32.40
C ARG A 143 6.02 14.79 -31.18
N LEU A 144 5.51 14.53 -29.98
CA LEU A 144 5.87 15.28 -28.77
C LEU A 144 6.87 14.56 -27.87
N LEU A 145 6.99 13.23 -27.92
CA LEU A 145 7.95 12.51 -27.07
C LEU A 145 9.39 13.02 -27.30
N PRO A 146 9.90 13.16 -28.54
CA PRO A 146 11.25 13.70 -28.74
C PRO A 146 11.41 15.13 -28.21
N VAL A 147 10.35 15.95 -28.25
CA VAL A 147 10.37 17.33 -27.78
C VAL A 147 10.35 17.41 -26.25
N LEU A 148 9.48 16.62 -25.61
CA LEU A 148 9.29 16.60 -24.16
C LEU A 148 10.48 15.97 -23.41
N CYS A 149 11.28 15.15 -24.09
CA CYS A 149 12.52 14.62 -23.52
C CYS A 149 13.68 15.62 -23.53
N GLN A 150 13.61 16.68 -24.35
CA GLN A 150 14.66 17.68 -24.42
C GLN A 150 14.44 18.81 -23.40
N PRO A 151 15.51 19.56 -23.02
CA PRO A 151 15.35 20.81 -22.29
C PRO A 151 14.41 21.77 -23.02
N PRO A 152 13.56 22.55 -22.31
CA PRO A 152 13.52 22.72 -20.85
C PRO A 152 12.67 21.68 -20.09
N TYR A 153 12.07 20.70 -20.78
CA TYR A 153 11.13 19.76 -20.20
C TYR A 153 11.82 18.62 -19.43
N GLY A 154 12.77 17.95 -20.09
CA GLY A 154 13.57 16.87 -19.48
C GLY A 154 12.76 15.67 -19.00
N LEU A 155 11.61 15.37 -19.61
CA LEU A 155 10.79 14.22 -19.24
C LEU A 155 11.41 12.91 -19.75
N THR A 156 11.18 11.83 -19.03
CA THR A 156 11.56 10.49 -19.50
C THR A 156 10.49 9.92 -20.45
N PRO A 157 10.85 9.02 -21.38
CA PRO A 157 9.87 8.32 -22.22
C PRO A 157 8.76 7.66 -21.39
N ASN A 158 9.11 7.07 -20.23
CA ASN A 158 8.14 6.46 -19.32
C ASN A 158 7.12 7.45 -18.77
N GLN A 159 7.53 8.68 -18.42
CA GLN A 159 6.61 9.73 -17.98
C GLN A 159 5.66 10.17 -19.10
N VAL A 160 6.17 10.28 -20.34
CA VAL A 160 5.34 10.61 -21.51
C VAL A 160 4.33 9.49 -21.78
N VAL A 161 4.75 8.23 -21.69
CA VAL A 161 3.87 7.05 -21.84
C VAL A 161 2.80 7.04 -20.76
N ALA A 162 3.14 7.32 -19.51
CA ALA A 162 2.18 7.38 -18.41
C ALA A 162 1.05 8.39 -18.70
N ILE A 163 1.42 9.65 -19.01
CA ILE A 163 0.46 10.70 -19.41
C ILE A 163 -0.38 10.28 -20.62
N ALA A 164 0.21 9.54 -21.56
CA ALA A 164 -0.42 9.12 -22.79
C ALA A 164 -1.32 7.87 -22.67
N SER A 165 -1.29 7.17 -21.53
CA SER A 165 -2.03 5.92 -21.30
C SER A 165 -3.38 6.17 -20.61
N HIS A 166 -4.10 7.21 -21.06
CA HIS A 166 -5.42 7.58 -20.54
C HIS A 166 -6.29 8.20 -21.63
N ASP A 167 -7.60 8.19 -21.43
CA ASP A 167 -8.54 8.89 -22.30
C ASP A 167 -8.21 10.39 -22.36
N GLY A 168 -8.16 10.94 -23.57
CA GLY A 168 -7.78 12.34 -23.78
C GLY A 168 -6.28 12.62 -23.75
N ALA A 169 -5.42 11.59 -23.81
CA ALA A 169 -3.95 11.66 -23.86
C ALA A 169 -3.38 12.79 -24.74
N LYS A 170 -3.87 12.95 -25.98
CA LYS A 170 -3.44 14.06 -26.87
C LYS A 170 -3.53 15.41 -26.16
N GLN A 171 -4.66 15.67 -25.52
CA GLN A 171 -4.94 16.92 -24.84
C GLN A 171 -4.06 17.09 -23.60
N ALA A 172 -3.81 16.01 -22.85
CA ALA A 172 -2.92 16.03 -21.70
C ALA A 172 -1.49 16.36 -22.11
N LEU A 173 -0.93 15.67 -23.12
CA LEU A 173 0.42 15.91 -23.63
C LEU A 173 0.62 17.32 -24.19
N GLU A 174 -0.31 17.83 -25.00
CA GLU A 174 -0.27 19.20 -25.51
C GLU A 174 -0.33 20.23 -24.38
N THR A 175 -1.07 19.92 -23.30
CA THR A 175 -1.16 20.78 -22.12
C THR A 175 0.12 20.74 -21.28
N VAL A 176 0.74 19.58 -21.11
CA VAL A 176 2.06 19.45 -20.45
C VAL A 176 3.11 20.24 -21.21
N GLN A 177 3.17 20.12 -22.53
CA GLN A 177 4.09 20.91 -23.36
C GLN A 177 3.90 22.41 -23.16
N ARG A 178 2.66 22.89 -23.03
CA ARG A 178 2.34 24.30 -22.85
C ARG A 178 2.58 24.79 -21.42
N LEU A 179 2.20 24.00 -20.42
CA LEU A 179 2.09 24.45 -19.03
C LEU A 179 3.25 24.02 -18.13
N LEU A 180 4.00 22.95 -18.47
CA LEU A 180 5.12 22.52 -17.63
C LEU A 180 6.12 23.67 -17.36
N PRO A 181 6.62 24.42 -18.36
CA PRO A 181 7.57 25.49 -18.11
C PRO A 181 6.97 26.60 -17.23
N VAL A 182 5.70 26.95 -17.45
CA VAL A 182 4.99 28.00 -16.72
C VAL A 182 4.77 27.58 -15.26
N LEU A 183 4.30 26.36 -15.01
CA LEU A 183 4.05 25.85 -13.67
C LEU A 183 5.36 25.69 -12.87
N CYS A 184 6.45 25.31 -13.52
CA CYS A 184 7.76 25.22 -12.88
C CYS A 184 8.34 26.61 -12.56
N GLN A 185 8.27 27.56 -13.49
CA GLN A 185 8.87 28.90 -13.33
C GLN A 185 8.04 29.79 -12.40
N ASP A 186 6.73 29.84 -12.58
CA ASP A 186 5.85 30.80 -11.88
C ASP A 186 5.31 30.26 -10.56
N HIS A 187 5.27 28.94 -10.37
CA HIS A 187 4.66 28.29 -9.20
C HIS A 187 5.59 27.32 -8.47
N GLY A 188 6.84 27.18 -8.90
CA GLY A 188 7.85 26.36 -8.23
C GLY A 188 7.54 24.86 -8.25
N LEU A 189 6.63 24.40 -9.11
CA LEU A 189 6.32 22.97 -9.21
C LEU A 189 7.47 22.22 -9.88
N THR A 190 7.68 20.96 -9.49
CA THR A 190 8.64 20.09 -10.16
C THR A 190 8.02 19.46 -11.42
N PRO A 191 8.83 19.09 -12.42
CA PRO A 191 8.34 18.32 -13.56
C PRO A 191 7.62 17.04 -13.14
N GLY A 192 8.08 16.38 -12.08
CA GLY A 192 7.42 15.19 -11.51
C GLY A 192 6.01 15.46 -11.00
N GLN A 193 5.77 16.59 -10.33
CA GLN A 193 4.43 16.99 -9.88
C GLN A 193 3.50 17.28 -11.07
N VAL A 194 4.00 17.96 -12.10
CA VAL A 194 3.23 18.25 -13.32
C VAL A 194 2.85 16.95 -14.04
N VAL A 195 3.79 16.00 -14.14
CA VAL A 195 3.54 14.67 -14.72
C VAL A 195 2.47 13.93 -13.92
N ALA A 196 2.56 13.90 -12.58
CA ALA A 196 1.58 13.21 -11.74
C ALA A 196 0.15 13.75 -11.96
N ILE A 197 -0.02 15.08 -11.98
CA ILE A 197 -1.32 15.71 -12.27
C ILE A 197 -1.84 15.34 -13.67
N ALA A 198 -0.94 15.23 -14.64
CA ALA A 198 -1.28 14.93 -16.03
C ALA A 198 -1.55 13.43 -16.29
N ASP A 199 -0.97 12.55 -15.49
CA ASP A 199 -1.07 11.08 -15.54
C ASP A 199 -2.41 10.57 -14.98
N ASN A 200 -3.50 11.20 -15.39
CA ASN A 200 -4.84 10.89 -14.95
C ASN A 200 -5.85 11.21 -16.06
N ILE A 201 -6.99 10.52 -16.08
CA ILE A 201 -8.12 10.88 -16.94
C ILE A 201 -8.52 12.34 -16.66
N GLY A 202 -8.49 13.17 -17.69
CA GLY A 202 -8.74 14.61 -17.56
C GLY A 202 -7.53 15.45 -17.13
N GLY A 203 -6.30 14.93 -17.24
CA GLY A 203 -5.06 15.63 -16.86
C GLY A 203 -4.92 17.05 -17.42
N LYS A 204 -5.38 17.31 -18.66
CA LYS A 204 -5.48 18.68 -19.22
C LYS A 204 -6.27 19.62 -18.29
N GLN A 205 -7.46 19.17 -17.90
CA GLN A 205 -8.37 19.96 -17.09
C GLN A 205 -7.80 20.19 -15.69
N ALA A 206 -7.12 19.19 -15.11
CA ALA A 206 -6.44 19.32 -13.84
C ALA A 206 -5.31 20.35 -13.91
N LEU A 207 -4.41 20.26 -14.90
CA LEU A 207 -3.31 21.20 -15.08
C LEU A 207 -3.77 22.65 -15.30
N GLU A 208 -4.76 22.87 -16.18
CA GLU A 208 -5.33 24.22 -16.40
C GLU A 208 -5.96 24.78 -15.11
N THR A 209 -6.55 23.91 -14.28
CA THR A 209 -7.15 24.31 -13.01
C THR A 209 -6.09 24.62 -11.96
N VAL A 210 -5.00 23.85 -11.89
CA VAL A 210 -3.85 24.11 -11.01
C VAL A 210 -3.24 25.46 -11.36
N GLN A 211 -2.93 25.72 -12.63
CA GLN A 211 -2.41 27.02 -13.07
C GLN A 211 -3.31 28.19 -12.63
N ARG A 212 -4.64 28.02 -12.75
CA ARG A 212 -5.61 29.07 -12.40
C ARG A 212 -5.81 29.24 -10.89
N LEU A 213 -5.87 28.14 -10.13
CA LEU A 213 -6.32 28.15 -8.73
C LEU A 213 -5.19 28.08 -7.72
N LEU A 214 -4.00 27.57 -8.05
CA LEU A 214 -2.87 27.50 -7.12
C LEU A 214 -2.57 28.89 -6.50
N PRO A 215 -2.43 29.99 -7.28
CA PRO A 215 -2.16 31.31 -6.70
C PRO A 215 -3.31 31.85 -5.82
N VAL A 216 -4.54 31.36 -6.03
CA VAL A 216 -5.73 31.77 -5.27
C VAL A 216 -5.83 30.99 -3.97
N LEU A 217 -5.63 29.67 -4.02
CA LEU A 217 -5.74 28.75 -2.90
C LEU A 217 -4.58 28.88 -1.90
N CYS A 218 -3.43 29.39 -2.33
CA CYS A 218 -2.32 29.70 -1.41
C CYS A 218 -2.53 30.99 -0.63
N LYS A 219 -3.47 31.85 -1.03
CA LYS A 219 -3.75 33.12 -0.34
C LYS A 219 -4.84 32.95 0.72
N PRO A 220 -4.88 33.83 1.74
CA PRO A 220 -6.03 33.92 2.63
C PRO A 220 -7.33 34.15 1.84
N PRO A 221 -8.46 33.55 2.25
CA PRO A 221 -8.69 32.81 3.50
C PRO A 221 -8.34 31.32 3.45
N TYR A 222 -7.76 30.82 2.36
CA TYR A 222 -7.51 29.39 2.14
C TYR A 222 -6.20 28.92 2.77
N GLY A 223 -5.09 29.58 2.45
CA GLY A 223 -3.78 29.30 3.04
C GLY A 223 -3.22 27.91 2.74
N LEU A 224 -3.61 27.28 1.63
CA LEU A 224 -3.10 25.95 1.27
C LEU A 224 -1.66 26.02 0.75
N THR A 225 -0.88 24.96 0.99
CA THR A 225 0.45 24.85 0.38
C THR A 225 0.35 24.41 -1.08
N PRO A 226 1.34 24.74 -1.93
CA PRO A 226 1.41 24.21 -3.28
C PRO A 226 1.32 22.68 -3.33
N GLU A 227 1.95 22.00 -2.37
CA GLU A 227 1.91 20.54 -2.24
C GLU A 227 0.48 20.03 -2.01
N GLN A 228 -0.29 20.68 -1.14
CA GLN A 228 -1.70 20.31 -0.91
C GLN A 228 -2.57 20.52 -2.17
N VAL A 229 -2.31 21.57 -2.94
CA VAL A 229 -3.02 21.79 -4.22
C VAL A 229 -2.66 20.70 -5.23
N VAL A 230 -1.39 20.31 -5.30
CA VAL A 230 -0.90 19.25 -6.18
C VAL A 230 -1.50 17.89 -5.81
N THR A 231 -1.55 17.52 -4.52
CA THR A 231 -2.12 16.23 -4.10
C THR A 231 -3.61 16.13 -4.45
N ILE A 232 -4.39 17.18 -4.19
CA ILE A 232 -5.80 17.24 -4.59
C ILE A 232 -5.96 17.11 -6.12
N ALA A 233 -5.07 17.72 -6.89
CA ALA A 233 -5.10 17.68 -8.35
C ALA A 233 -4.65 16.34 -8.94
N ASN A 234 -3.78 15.61 -8.24
CA ASN A 234 -3.19 14.32 -8.63
C ASN A 234 -4.17 13.15 -8.44
N ASN A 235 -5.41 13.33 -8.86
CA ASN A 235 -6.47 12.32 -8.76
C ASN A 235 -7.41 12.46 -9.95
N ILE A 236 -8.06 11.35 -10.33
CA ILE A 236 -9.15 11.40 -11.32
C ILE A 236 -10.23 12.37 -10.82
N GLY A 237 -10.48 13.44 -11.59
CA GLY A 237 -11.38 14.51 -11.19
C GLY A 237 -10.72 15.62 -10.35
N GLY A 238 -9.40 15.81 -10.44
CA GLY A 238 -8.69 16.89 -9.73
C GLY A 238 -9.26 18.30 -9.97
N LYS A 239 -9.69 18.62 -11.21
CA LYS A 239 -10.37 19.90 -11.50
C LYS A 239 -11.61 20.13 -10.63
N PRO A 240 -12.66 19.27 -10.69
CA PRO A 240 -13.84 19.49 -9.88
C PRO A 240 -13.54 19.43 -8.38
N ALA A 241 -12.52 18.67 -7.94
CA ALA A 241 -12.09 18.67 -6.54
C ALA A 241 -11.55 20.05 -6.11
N LEU A 242 -10.59 20.62 -6.85
CA LEU A 242 -10.03 21.95 -6.57
C LEU A 242 -11.08 23.06 -6.59
N GLU A 243 -11.98 23.07 -7.58
CA GLU A 243 -13.09 24.04 -7.65
C GLU A 243 -14.03 23.91 -6.45
N THR A 244 -14.21 22.69 -5.94
CA THR A 244 -15.04 22.43 -4.76
C THR A 244 -14.35 22.85 -3.47
N VAL A 245 -13.03 22.64 -3.35
CA VAL A 245 -12.21 23.15 -2.24
C VAL A 245 -12.29 24.67 -2.19
N GLN A 246 -12.08 25.35 -3.32
CA GLN A 246 -12.22 26.81 -3.41
C GLN A 246 -13.60 27.29 -2.93
N ARG A 247 -14.66 26.56 -3.24
CA ARG A 247 -16.03 26.92 -2.87
C ARG A 247 -16.38 26.59 -1.41
N LEU A 248 -15.96 25.42 -0.92
CA LEU A 248 -16.45 24.85 0.34
C LEU A 248 -15.47 24.96 1.51
N LEU A 249 -14.16 25.09 1.29
CA LEU A 249 -13.20 25.21 2.41
C LEU A 249 -13.58 26.36 3.37
N PRO A 250 -13.85 27.60 2.92
CA PRO A 250 -14.21 28.69 3.84
C PRO A 250 -15.54 28.46 4.57
N VAL A 251 -16.44 27.64 3.99
CA VAL A 251 -17.75 27.31 4.59
C VAL A 251 -17.59 26.21 5.64
N LEU A 252 -16.82 25.17 5.32
CA LEU A 252 -16.57 24.02 6.19
C LEU A 252 -15.69 24.37 7.40
N CYS A 253 -14.85 25.40 7.31
CA CYS A 253 -14.08 25.89 8.45
C CYS A 253 -14.90 26.71 9.44
N ARG A 254 -16.10 27.17 9.06
CA ARG A 254 -16.95 27.97 9.93
C ARG A 254 -17.94 27.09 10.70
N PRO A 255 -18.44 27.56 11.86
CA PRO A 255 -19.59 26.92 12.51
C PRO A 255 -20.77 26.81 11.53
N PRO A 256 -21.56 25.71 11.57
CA PRO A 256 -21.54 24.63 12.56
C PRO A 256 -20.57 23.48 12.26
N TYR A 257 -19.78 23.58 11.19
CA TYR A 257 -18.88 22.51 10.74
C TYR A 257 -17.59 22.47 11.56
N GLY A 258 -16.83 23.57 11.55
CA GLY A 258 -15.59 23.72 12.34
C GLY A 258 -14.46 22.79 11.92
N LEU A 259 -14.39 22.40 10.63
CA LEU A 259 -13.29 21.57 10.12
C LEU A 259 -12.02 22.40 9.93
N THR A 260 -10.85 21.78 10.06
CA THR A 260 -9.59 22.44 9.72
C THR A 260 -9.34 22.42 8.20
N PRO A 261 -8.54 23.34 7.64
CA PRO A 261 -8.13 23.28 6.24
C PRO A 261 -7.50 21.92 5.88
N GLU A 262 -6.69 21.36 6.77
CA GLU A 262 -6.03 20.06 6.58
C GLU A 262 -7.07 18.94 6.44
N GLN A 263 -8.10 18.91 7.30
CA GLN A 263 -9.19 17.93 7.19
C GLN A 263 -9.93 18.05 5.86
N VAL A 264 -10.16 19.28 5.38
CA VAL A 264 -10.80 19.51 4.07
C VAL A 264 -9.90 19.01 2.93
N VAL A 265 -8.59 19.22 3.02
CA VAL A 265 -7.61 18.70 2.06
C VAL A 265 -7.60 17.18 2.06
N THR A 266 -7.58 16.52 3.22
CA THR A 266 -7.59 15.04 3.31
C THR A 266 -8.85 14.45 2.66
N ILE A 267 -10.02 15.06 2.89
CA ILE A 267 -11.28 14.65 2.23
C ILE A 267 -11.21 14.84 0.70
N ALA A 268 -10.57 15.92 0.25
CA ALA A 268 -10.45 16.26 -1.16
C ALA A 268 -9.40 15.43 -1.91
N ASN A 269 -8.37 14.94 -1.21
CA ASN A 269 -7.24 14.17 -1.75
C ASN A 269 -7.59 12.69 -1.99
N ASN A 270 -8.71 12.44 -2.66
CA ASN A 270 -9.19 11.10 -2.97
C ASN A 270 -9.95 11.11 -4.30
N ILE A 271 -10.09 9.95 -4.95
CA ILE A 271 -10.93 9.83 -6.14
C ILE A 271 -12.38 10.18 -5.76
N GLY A 272 -12.91 11.23 -6.37
CA GLY A 272 -14.22 11.77 -6.02
C GLY A 272 -14.21 12.74 -4.83
N GLY A 273 -13.13 13.49 -4.61
CA GLY A 273 -13.06 14.55 -3.58
C GLY A 273 -14.20 15.58 -3.66
N LYS A 274 -14.67 15.96 -4.86
CA LYS A 274 -15.85 16.83 -5.02
C LYS A 274 -17.10 16.24 -4.36
N PRO A 275 -17.62 15.07 -4.77
CA PRO A 275 -18.80 14.50 -4.15
C PRO A 275 -18.58 14.17 -2.66
N ALA A 276 -17.34 13.90 -2.22
CA ALA A 276 -17.01 13.74 -0.81
C ALA A 276 -17.30 15.04 -0.01
N LEU A 277 -16.69 16.16 -0.42
CA LEU A 277 -16.87 17.47 0.23
C LEU A 277 -18.33 17.94 0.21
N GLU A 278 -19.03 17.78 -0.91
CA GLU A 278 -20.46 18.13 -1.01
C GLU A 278 -21.31 17.28 -0.07
N THR A 279 -20.94 16.01 0.13
CA THR A 279 -21.66 15.10 1.04
C THR A 279 -21.36 15.42 2.50
N VAL A 280 -20.11 15.76 2.85
CA VAL A 280 -19.75 16.24 4.19
C VAL A 280 -20.51 17.52 4.52
N HIS A 281 -20.51 18.50 3.61
CA HIS A 281 -21.27 19.73 3.76
C HIS A 281 -22.77 19.47 4.03
N ARG A 282 -23.36 18.47 3.36
CA ARG A 282 -24.77 18.10 3.54
C ARG A 282 -25.05 17.29 4.80
N LEU A 283 -24.19 16.30 5.12
CA LEU A 283 -24.49 15.26 6.11
C LEU A 283 -23.82 15.48 7.47
N LEU A 284 -22.71 16.20 7.57
CA LEU A 284 -22.04 16.43 8.86
C LEU A 284 -23.00 17.02 9.91
N PRO A 285 -23.82 18.06 9.62
CA PRO A 285 -24.76 18.60 10.60
C PRO A 285 -25.87 17.62 11.01
N VAL A 286 -26.20 16.66 10.14
CA VAL A 286 -27.22 15.63 10.39
C VAL A 286 -26.63 14.52 11.26
N LEU A 287 -25.44 14.03 10.92
CA LEU A 287 -24.75 12.94 11.61
C LEU A 287 -24.27 13.33 13.02
N ARG A 288 -24.14 14.62 13.32
CA ARG A 288 -23.85 15.10 14.69
C ARG A 288 -25.04 15.01 15.63
N LYS A 289 -26.27 14.97 15.09
CA LYS A 289 -27.49 14.95 15.91
C LYS A 289 -27.90 13.51 16.27
N PRO A 290 -28.65 13.30 17.35
CA PRO A 290 -29.30 12.02 17.61
C PRO A 290 -30.16 11.59 16.41
N PRO A 291 -30.25 10.28 16.11
CA PRO A 291 -29.72 9.14 16.87
C PRO A 291 -28.24 8.81 16.57
N TYR A 292 -27.56 9.59 15.72
CA TYR A 292 -26.21 9.28 15.24
C TYR A 292 -25.12 9.68 16.24
N GLY A 293 -25.11 10.96 16.64
CA GLY A 293 -24.16 11.49 17.62
C GLY A 293 -22.68 11.41 17.23
N LEU A 294 -22.36 11.40 15.93
CA LEU A 294 -20.98 11.32 15.45
C LEU A 294 -20.22 12.63 15.66
N THR A 295 -18.92 12.54 15.94
CA THR A 295 -18.04 13.71 16.00
C THR A 295 -17.61 14.17 14.60
N PRO A 296 -17.18 15.44 14.41
CA PRO A 296 -16.59 15.87 13.15
C PRO A 296 -15.43 14.99 12.70
N GLU A 297 -14.56 14.57 13.63
CA GLU A 297 -13.39 13.72 13.36
C GLU A 297 -13.79 12.35 12.83
N GLN A 298 -14.86 11.76 13.38
CA GLN A 298 -15.41 10.49 12.88
C GLN A 298 -15.97 10.65 11.45
N VAL A 299 -16.65 11.76 11.16
CA VAL A 299 -17.16 12.04 9.81
C VAL A 299 -16.00 12.27 8.84
N VAL A 300 -14.93 12.96 9.25
CA VAL A 300 -13.72 13.16 8.47
C VAL A 300 -13.03 11.83 8.19
N ALA A 301 -12.89 10.94 9.18
CA ALA A 301 -12.30 9.61 9.00
C ALA A 301 -13.05 8.79 7.94
N ILE A 302 -14.38 8.79 7.99
CA ILE A 302 -15.23 8.12 6.96
C ILE A 302 -15.06 8.78 5.59
N ALA A 303 -14.94 10.11 5.55
CA ALA A 303 -14.90 10.90 4.32
C ALA A 303 -13.51 10.97 3.66
N SER A 304 -12.46 10.54 4.35
CA SER A 304 -11.06 10.61 3.91
C SER A 304 -10.62 9.37 3.10
N ASN A 305 -11.57 8.64 2.52
CA ASN A 305 -11.35 7.41 1.77
C ASN A 305 -12.05 7.47 0.40
N ASN A 306 -11.63 6.62 -0.54
CA ASN A 306 -12.28 6.52 -1.84
C ASN A 306 -13.74 6.06 -1.68
N GLY A 307 -14.64 6.75 -2.37
CA GLY A 307 -16.08 6.48 -2.23
C GLY A 307 -16.69 7.02 -0.94
N ALA A 308 -16.14 8.09 -0.36
CA ALA A 308 -16.69 8.82 0.79
C ALA A 308 -18.18 9.14 0.70
N LYS A 309 -18.68 9.59 -0.46
CA LYS A 309 -20.12 9.90 -0.65
C LYS A 309 -21.01 8.68 -0.35
N PRO A 310 -20.88 7.55 -1.06
CA PRO A 310 -21.68 6.37 -0.74
C PRO A 310 -21.40 5.82 0.67
N ALA A 311 -20.21 6.00 1.23
CA ALA A 311 -19.91 5.63 2.62
C ALA A 311 -20.77 6.41 3.61
N LEU A 312 -20.72 7.75 3.58
CA LEU A 312 -21.51 8.62 4.48
C LEU A 312 -23.03 8.42 4.32
N GLU A 313 -23.52 8.28 3.09
CA GLU A 313 -24.94 7.98 2.83
C GLU A 313 -25.34 6.62 3.41
N THR A 314 -24.44 5.64 3.38
CA THR A 314 -24.68 4.31 3.97
C THR A 314 -24.62 4.34 5.49
N VAL A 315 -23.71 5.11 6.08
CA VAL A 315 -23.66 5.34 7.54
C VAL A 315 -24.95 5.99 8.03
N GLN A 316 -25.42 7.04 7.33
CA GLN A 316 -26.69 7.69 7.64
C GLN A 316 -27.87 6.69 7.62
N ARG A 317 -27.86 5.74 6.69
CA ARG A 317 -28.93 4.74 6.54
C ARG A 317 -28.81 3.58 7.54
N LEU A 318 -27.60 3.08 7.78
CA LEU A 318 -27.37 1.80 8.46
C LEU A 318 -26.90 1.93 9.90
N LEU A 319 -26.30 3.05 10.33
CA LEU A 319 -25.86 3.20 11.72
C LEU A 319 -27.02 2.97 12.72
N PRO A 320 -28.21 3.58 12.56
CA PRO A 320 -29.31 3.34 13.49
C PRO A 320 -29.80 1.89 13.47
N VAL A 321 -29.68 1.21 12.33
CA VAL A 321 -30.11 -0.20 12.18
C VAL A 321 -29.12 -1.15 12.83
N LEU A 322 -27.82 -0.95 12.60
CA LEU A 322 -26.75 -1.79 13.14
C LEU A 322 -26.54 -1.62 14.64
N CYS A 323 -26.98 -0.50 15.22
CA CYS A 323 -26.99 -0.32 16.67
C CYS A 323 -28.13 -1.05 17.38
N GLN A 324 -29.15 -1.49 16.65
CA GLN A 324 -30.30 -2.19 17.23
C GLN A 324 -30.11 -3.71 17.19
N PRO A 325 -30.84 -4.46 18.04
CA PRO A 325 -30.92 -5.91 17.90
C PRO A 325 -31.38 -6.32 16.50
N PRO A 326 -30.85 -7.43 15.91
CA PRO A 326 -29.95 -8.41 16.53
C PRO A 326 -28.46 -8.06 16.45
N TYR A 327 -28.09 -6.90 15.91
CA TYR A 327 -26.69 -6.54 15.63
C TYR A 327 -25.97 -6.00 16.87
N GLY A 328 -26.56 -5.02 17.55
CA GLY A 328 -26.04 -4.45 18.79
C GLY A 328 -24.66 -3.79 18.67
N LEU A 329 -24.29 -3.28 17.49
CA LEU A 329 -23.01 -2.60 17.30
C LEU A 329 -23.00 -1.21 17.93
N THR A 330 -21.86 -0.78 18.41
CA THR A 330 -21.69 0.61 18.87
C THR A 330 -21.47 1.55 17.67
N PRO A 331 -21.80 2.85 17.79
CA PRO A 331 -21.46 3.84 16.76
C PRO A 331 -19.98 3.82 16.37
N ASN A 332 -19.08 3.65 17.35
CA ASN A 332 -17.64 3.57 17.11
C ASN A 332 -17.24 2.35 16.25
N GLN A 333 -17.91 1.20 16.44
CA GLN A 333 -17.68 0.03 15.58
C GLN A 333 -18.17 0.26 14.15
N VAL A 334 -19.32 0.94 13.99
CA VAL A 334 -19.82 1.32 12.66
C VAL A 334 -18.87 2.29 11.98
N VAL A 335 -18.32 3.27 12.71
CA VAL A 335 -17.31 4.20 12.21
C VAL A 335 -16.03 3.48 11.81
N ALA A 336 -15.55 2.53 12.61
CA ALA A 336 -14.36 1.73 12.29
C ALA A 336 -14.54 0.97 10.97
N ILE A 337 -15.69 0.30 10.77
CA ILE A 337 -16.01 -0.38 9.50
C ILE A 337 -16.10 0.61 8.32
N ALA A 338 -16.58 1.82 8.58
CA ALA A 338 -16.84 2.83 7.56
C ALA A 338 -15.62 3.70 7.18
N SER A 339 -14.50 3.56 7.89
CA SER A 339 -13.30 4.40 7.70
C SER A 339 -12.25 3.78 6.77
N HIS A 340 -12.71 3.00 5.79
CA HIS A 340 -11.89 2.26 4.82
C HIS A 340 -12.48 2.31 3.42
N ASP A 341 -11.66 2.00 2.41
CA ASP A 341 -12.11 1.93 1.03
C ASP A 341 -13.20 0.86 0.86
N GLY A 342 -14.28 1.24 0.16
CA GLY A 342 -15.42 0.35 -0.03
C GLY A 342 -16.34 0.22 1.19
N ALA A 343 -16.27 1.14 2.16
CA ALA A 343 -17.12 1.21 3.35
C ALA A 343 -18.61 0.90 3.13
N LYS A 344 -19.23 1.40 2.05
CA LYS A 344 -20.61 1.05 1.69
C LYS A 344 -20.81 -0.47 1.61
N GLN A 345 -19.94 -1.14 0.87
CA GLN A 345 -20.00 -2.59 0.68
C GLN A 345 -19.69 -3.33 1.99
N ALA A 346 -18.77 -2.82 2.80
CA ALA A 346 -18.46 -3.36 4.12
C ALA A 346 -19.70 -3.35 5.03
N LEU A 347 -20.33 -2.19 5.22
CA LEU A 347 -21.52 -2.03 6.05
C LEU A 347 -22.72 -2.85 5.57
N GLU A 348 -23.00 -2.87 4.27
CA GLU A 348 -24.07 -3.70 3.68
C GLU A 348 -23.78 -5.20 3.90
N THR A 349 -22.51 -5.61 3.85
CA THR A 349 -22.12 -7.00 4.08
C THR A 349 -22.19 -7.38 5.55
N VAL A 350 -21.79 -6.49 6.47
CA VAL A 350 -21.94 -6.69 7.92
C VAL A 350 -23.42 -6.83 8.28
N GLN A 351 -24.29 -5.97 7.76
CA GLN A 351 -25.73 -6.08 7.95
C GLN A 351 -26.26 -7.46 7.49
N ARG A 352 -25.77 -7.97 6.36
CA ARG A 352 -26.20 -9.26 5.83
C ARG A 352 -25.61 -10.46 6.57
N LEU A 353 -24.33 -10.40 6.93
CA LEU A 353 -23.56 -11.57 7.37
C LEU A 353 -23.35 -11.66 8.88
N LEU A 354 -23.40 -10.56 9.64
CA LEU A 354 -23.22 -10.63 11.10
C LEU A 354 -24.20 -11.61 11.76
N PRO A 355 -25.52 -11.59 11.47
CA PRO A 355 -26.45 -12.54 12.09
C PRO A 355 -26.23 -14.01 11.66
N VAL A 356 -25.55 -14.23 10.53
CA VAL A 356 -25.23 -15.55 9.99
C VAL A 356 -23.92 -16.06 10.60
N LEU A 357 -22.91 -15.21 10.64
CA LEU A 357 -21.57 -15.47 11.16
C LEU A 357 -21.51 -15.55 12.68
N CYS A 358 -22.58 -15.21 13.40
CA CYS A 358 -22.69 -15.43 14.84
C CYS A 358 -23.47 -16.71 15.19
N LYS A 359 -23.89 -17.49 14.20
CA LYS A 359 -24.63 -18.75 14.39
C LYS A 359 -23.78 -19.93 13.93
N PRO A 360 -23.99 -21.13 14.49
CA PRO A 360 -23.36 -22.34 13.98
C PRO A 360 -23.59 -22.49 12.46
N PRO A 361 -22.56 -22.90 11.69
CA PRO A 361 -21.27 -23.44 12.12
C PRO A 361 -20.15 -22.39 12.35
N HIS A 362 -20.49 -21.10 12.36
CA HIS A 362 -19.56 -19.98 12.51
C HIS A 362 -19.79 -19.31 13.87
N PRO A 363 -19.25 -19.81 14.99
CA PRO A 363 -19.52 -19.23 16.30
C PRO A 363 -18.73 -17.93 16.54
N LEU A 364 -18.74 -16.97 15.61
CA LEU A 364 -18.01 -15.71 15.76
C LEU A 364 -18.78 -14.72 16.64
N THR A 365 -18.04 -13.89 17.36
CA THR A 365 -18.60 -12.75 18.10
C THR A 365 -18.80 -11.54 17.18
N PRO A 366 -19.71 -10.61 17.51
CA PRO A 366 -19.83 -9.34 16.78
C PRO A 366 -18.49 -8.58 16.70
N ASN A 367 -17.68 -8.61 17.75
CA ASN A 367 -16.36 -7.97 17.77
C ASN A 367 -15.39 -8.58 16.74
N GLN A 368 -15.40 -9.90 16.58
CA GLN A 368 -14.59 -10.57 15.56
C GLN A 368 -15.07 -10.21 14.14
N VAL A 369 -16.39 -10.11 13.92
CA VAL A 369 -16.94 -9.65 12.64
C VAL A 369 -16.52 -8.21 12.35
N VAL A 370 -16.56 -7.33 13.36
CA VAL A 370 -16.08 -5.94 13.23
C VAL A 370 -14.58 -5.90 12.92
N ALA A 371 -13.75 -6.72 13.59
CA ALA A 371 -12.31 -6.79 13.31
C ALA A 371 -12.03 -7.16 11.85
N ILE A 372 -12.71 -8.18 11.32
CA ILE A 372 -12.59 -8.57 9.90
C ILE A 372 -13.07 -7.46 8.95
N ALA A 373 -14.09 -6.71 9.36
CA ALA A 373 -14.75 -5.71 8.54
C ALA A 373 -14.10 -4.32 8.57
N SER A 374 -13.13 -4.07 9.45
CA SER A 374 -12.48 -2.77 9.64
C SER A 374 -11.16 -2.67 8.86
N HIS A 375 -11.20 -3.09 7.59
CA HIS A 375 -10.07 -3.12 6.68
C HIS A 375 -10.52 -2.98 5.22
N ASP A 376 -9.60 -2.60 4.34
CA ASP A 376 -9.88 -2.53 2.91
C ASP A 376 -10.22 -3.93 2.37
N GLY A 377 -11.29 -4.02 1.57
CA GLY A 377 -11.78 -5.31 1.09
C GLY A 377 -12.52 -6.14 2.14
N ALA A 378 -13.12 -5.50 3.15
CA ALA A 378 -13.97 -6.13 4.16
C ALA A 378 -15.05 -7.08 3.59
N LYS A 379 -15.77 -6.68 2.55
CA LYS A 379 -16.81 -7.52 1.91
C LYS A 379 -16.25 -8.88 1.45
N PRO A 380 -15.26 -8.94 0.55
CA PRO A 380 -14.68 -10.20 0.14
C PRO A 380 -14.06 -10.98 1.30
N ALA A 381 -13.50 -10.32 2.32
CA ALA A 381 -12.97 -10.99 3.52
C ALA A 381 -14.08 -11.71 4.30
N LEU A 382 -15.18 -11.02 4.63
CA LEU A 382 -16.33 -11.61 5.34
C LEU A 382 -16.98 -12.76 4.56
N GLU A 383 -17.19 -12.59 3.25
CA GLU A 383 -17.72 -13.66 2.39
C GLU A 383 -16.78 -14.88 2.34
N THR A 384 -15.46 -14.65 2.39
CA THR A 384 -14.46 -15.72 2.42
C THR A 384 -14.44 -16.42 3.78
N VAL A 385 -14.56 -15.69 4.89
CA VAL A 385 -14.69 -16.28 6.24
C VAL A 385 -15.94 -17.15 6.32
N GLN A 386 -17.08 -16.66 5.82
CA GLN A 386 -18.30 -17.44 5.74
C GLN A 386 -18.10 -18.76 4.97
N ARG A 387 -17.36 -18.73 3.86
CA ARG A 387 -17.12 -19.91 3.04
C ARG A 387 -16.08 -20.86 3.65
N LEU A 388 -14.98 -20.33 4.17
CA LEU A 388 -13.77 -21.10 4.49
C LEU A 388 -13.63 -21.45 5.96
N LEU A 389 -14.23 -20.71 6.91
CA LEU A 389 -14.09 -21.03 8.34
C LEU A 389 -14.50 -22.48 8.65
N PRO A 390 -15.65 -23.01 8.19
CA PRO A 390 -16.02 -24.40 8.49
C PRO A 390 -15.12 -25.44 7.80
N VAL A 391 -14.39 -25.04 6.76
CA VAL A 391 -13.46 -25.91 6.01
C VAL A 391 -12.10 -25.92 6.69
N LEU A 392 -11.58 -24.75 7.06
CA LEU A 392 -10.27 -24.58 7.69
C LEU A 392 -10.24 -25.10 9.13
N CYS A 393 -11.39 -25.17 9.81
CA CYS A 393 -11.47 -25.81 11.13
C CYS A 393 -11.43 -27.35 11.08
N LYS A 394 -11.59 -27.95 9.90
CA LYS A 394 -11.55 -29.42 9.74
C LYS A 394 -10.16 -29.89 9.30
N PRO A 395 -9.82 -31.17 9.53
CA PRO A 395 -8.64 -31.77 8.92
C PRO A 395 -8.66 -31.61 7.39
N PRO A 396 -7.50 -31.42 6.73
CA PRO A 396 -6.14 -31.48 7.28
C PRO A 396 -5.64 -30.18 7.93
N TYR A 397 -6.45 -29.12 7.98
CA TYR A 397 -6.03 -27.78 8.42
C TYR A 397 -6.04 -27.62 9.94
N GLY A 398 -7.17 -27.97 10.58
CA GLY A 398 -7.31 -27.95 12.04
C GLY A 398 -7.19 -26.56 12.69
N LEU A 399 -7.45 -25.47 11.95
CA LEU A 399 -7.34 -24.11 12.48
C LEU A 399 -8.47 -23.77 13.46
N THR A 400 -8.17 -22.95 14.46
CA THR A 400 -9.22 -22.41 15.34
C THR A 400 -9.97 -21.25 14.67
N PRO A 401 -11.23 -20.98 15.05
CA PRO A 401 -11.93 -19.79 14.59
C PRO A 401 -11.14 -18.50 14.83
N ASP A 402 -10.44 -18.39 15.97
CA ASP A 402 -9.62 -17.22 16.29
C ASP A 402 -8.44 -17.07 15.32
N GLN A 403 -7.76 -18.16 14.94
CA GLN A 403 -6.71 -18.12 13.92
C GLN A 403 -7.26 -17.65 12.57
N VAL A 404 -8.44 -18.13 12.16
CA VAL A 404 -9.10 -17.67 10.93
C VAL A 404 -9.45 -16.18 11.00
N VAL A 405 -9.94 -15.70 12.14
CA VAL A 405 -10.25 -14.28 12.35
C VAL A 405 -8.99 -13.42 12.27
N VAL A 406 -7.89 -13.82 12.91
CA VAL A 406 -6.62 -13.06 12.87
C VAL A 406 -6.08 -12.97 11.44
N ILE A 407 -6.10 -14.05 10.67
CA ILE A 407 -5.69 -14.03 9.25
C ILE A 407 -6.59 -13.09 8.42
N ALA A 408 -7.89 -13.08 8.71
CA ALA A 408 -8.87 -12.31 7.96
C ALA A 408 -8.92 -10.82 8.34
N SER A 409 -8.46 -10.45 9.54
CA SER A 409 -8.49 -9.08 10.08
C SER A 409 -7.28 -8.27 9.67
N ASN A 410 -7.02 -8.25 8.35
CA ASN A 410 -5.91 -7.53 7.73
C ASN A 410 -6.31 -7.12 6.31
N ASN A 411 -5.63 -6.11 5.75
CA ASN A 411 -5.80 -5.74 4.35
C ASN A 411 -5.46 -6.93 3.45
N GLY A 412 -6.42 -7.34 2.62
CA GLY A 412 -6.29 -8.54 1.79
C GLY A 412 -6.60 -9.87 2.51
N GLY A 413 -7.32 -9.86 3.64
CA GLY A 413 -7.67 -11.07 4.41
C GLY A 413 -8.30 -12.21 3.58
N LYS A 414 -9.13 -11.90 2.56
CA LYS A 414 -9.60 -12.91 1.58
C LYS A 414 -8.44 -13.69 0.95
N GLN A 415 -7.47 -12.95 0.42
CA GLN A 415 -6.34 -13.50 -0.32
C GLN A 415 -5.46 -14.33 0.61
N ALA A 416 -5.26 -13.87 1.85
CA ALA A 416 -4.53 -14.61 2.87
C ALA A 416 -5.22 -15.94 3.19
N LEU A 417 -6.54 -15.94 3.45
CA LEU A 417 -7.29 -17.17 3.73
C LEU A 417 -7.28 -18.18 2.58
N GLU A 418 -7.51 -17.72 1.34
CA GLU A 418 -7.46 -18.59 0.14
C GLU A 418 -6.05 -19.18 -0.05
N THR A 419 -5.01 -18.41 0.29
CA THR A 419 -3.61 -18.87 0.21
C THR A 419 -3.28 -19.85 1.33
N VAL A 420 -3.77 -19.63 2.55
CA VAL A 420 -3.63 -20.59 3.66
C VAL A 420 -4.31 -21.91 3.32
N GLN A 421 -5.53 -21.88 2.78
CA GLN A 421 -6.21 -23.08 2.31
C GLN A 421 -5.37 -23.85 1.27
N ARG A 422 -4.71 -23.14 0.35
CA ARG A 422 -3.90 -23.78 -0.69
C ARG A 422 -2.55 -24.27 -0.18
N LEU A 423 -1.88 -23.49 0.68
CA LEU A 423 -0.46 -23.67 0.99
C LEU A 423 -0.18 -24.27 2.36
N LEU A 424 -1.09 -24.19 3.34
CA LEU A 424 -0.86 -24.79 4.66
C LEU A 424 -0.53 -26.29 4.55
N PRO A 425 -1.30 -27.13 3.83
CA PRO A 425 -0.97 -28.55 3.70
C PRO A 425 0.36 -28.79 2.98
N VAL A 426 0.78 -27.89 2.08
CA VAL A 426 2.02 -28.01 1.31
C VAL A 426 3.23 -27.62 2.16
N LEU A 427 3.13 -26.50 2.89
CA LEU A 427 4.21 -25.95 3.71
C LEU A 427 4.47 -26.77 4.97
N CYS A 428 3.49 -27.55 5.44
CA CYS A 428 3.71 -28.51 6.53
C CYS A 428 4.46 -29.77 6.10
N GLN A 429 4.56 -30.04 4.80
CA GLN A 429 5.24 -31.23 4.28
C GLN A 429 6.71 -30.95 3.96
N PRO A 430 7.57 -31.97 3.91
CA PRO A 430 8.92 -31.83 3.37
C PRO A 430 8.89 -31.28 1.93
N PRO A 431 9.85 -30.42 1.53
CA PRO A 431 11.06 -30.03 2.27
C PRO A 431 10.88 -28.85 3.24
N TYR A 432 9.67 -28.32 3.40
CA TYR A 432 9.41 -27.10 4.17
C TYR A 432 9.33 -27.36 5.67
N GLY A 433 8.50 -28.33 6.08
CA GLY A 433 8.37 -28.76 7.48
C GLY A 433 7.88 -27.67 8.45
N LEU A 434 7.12 -26.68 7.97
CA LEU A 434 6.57 -25.62 8.82
C LEU A 434 5.43 -26.14 9.69
N THR A 435 5.25 -25.54 10.87
CA THR A 435 4.09 -25.80 11.72
C THR A 435 2.87 -24.99 11.24
N PRO A 436 1.63 -25.46 11.47
CA PRO A 436 0.43 -24.66 11.23
C PRO A 436 0.49 -23.29 11.88
N GLU A 437 1.05 -23.19 13.09
CA GLU A 437 1.21 -21.94 13.84
C GLU A 437 2.15 -20.96 13.13
N GLN A 438 3.26 -21.44 12.55
CA GLN A 438 4.16 -20.60 11.75
C GLN A 438 3.47 -20.10 10.48
N VAL A 439 2.71 -20.96 9.80
CA VAL A 439 1.95 -20.57 8.60
C VAL A 439 0.89 -19.51 8.95
N VAL A 440 0.17 -19.69 10.07
CA VAL A 440 -0.81 -18.71 10.58
C VAL A 440 -0.11 -17.39 10.88
N ALA A 441 1.02 -17.40 11.59
CA ALA A 441 1.76 -16.18 11.93
C ALA A 441 2.16 -15.38 10.68
N ILE A 442 2.75 -16.04 9.67
CA ILE A 442 3.11 -15.41 8.39
C ILE A 442 1.86 -14.82 7.69
N ALA A 443 0.73 -15.54 7.71
CA ALA A 443 -0.51 -15.12 7.08
C ALA A 443 -1.24 -13.99 7.80
N SER A 444 -0.93 -13.76 9.09
CA SER A 444 -1.63 -12.84 10.00
C SER A 444 -1.16 -11.38 9.89
N ASN A 445 -0.50 -11.02 8.79
CA ASN A 445 0.01 -9.69 8.53
C ASN A 445 -0.57 -9.14 7.21
N ASN A 446 -0.56 -7.82 7.06
CA ASN A 446 -0.81 -7.17 5.77
C ASN A 446 0.12 -7.75 4.70
N GLY A 447 -0.45 -8.33 3.64
CA GLY A 447 0.32 -9.05 2.62
C GLY A 447 0.61 -10.52 2.94
N GLY A 448 -0.20 -11.19 3.76
CA GLY A 448 -0.03 -12.62 4.08
C GLY A 448 0.03 -13.55 2.85
N LYS A 449 -0.74 -13.28 1.78
CA LYS A 449 -0.65 -14.04 0.51
C LYS A 449 0.75 -13.97 -0.12
N PRO A 450 1.26 -12.78 -0.52
CA PRO A 450 2.59 -12.71 -1.12
C PRO A 450 3.68 -13.19 -0.16
N ALA A 451 3.52 -13.06 1.16
CA ALA A 451 4.43 -13.64 2.14
C ALA A 451 4.51 -15.17 2.02
N LEU A 452 3.38 -15.87 2.10
CA LEU A 452 3.33 -17.34 2.00
C LEU A 452 3.82 -17.87 0.64
N GLU A 453 3.44 -17.22 -0.46
CA GLU A 453 3.91 -17.60 -1.81
C GLU A 453 5.44 -17.42 -1.93
N THR A 454 5.99 -16.37 -1.30
CA THR A 454 7.43 -16.13 -1.30
C THR A 454 8.17 -17.13 -0.41
N VAL A 455 7.63 -17.48 0.76
CA VAL A 455 8.18 -18.54 1.62
C VAL A 455 8.20 -19.88 0.88
N GLN A 456 7.11 -20.25 0.21
CA GLN A 456 7.06 -21.45 -0.63
C GLN A 456 8.16 -21.44 -1.70
N ARG A 457 8.41 -20.31 -2.34
CA ARG A 457 9.41 -20.20 -3.40
C ARG A 457 10.85 -20.16 -2.86
N LEU A 458 11.09 -19.43 -1.78
CA LEU A 458 12.44 -19.06 -1.34
C LEU A 458 12.98 -19.88 -0.17
N LEU A 459 12.14 -20.47 0.69
CA LEU A 459 12.62 -21.27 1.82
C LEU A 459 13.57 -22.40 1.36
N PRO A 460 13.25 -23.22 0.35
CA PRO A 460 14.16 -24.28 -0.11
C PRO A 460 15.46 -23.76 -0.74
N VAL A 461 15.47 -22.51 -1.21
CA VAL A 461 16.63 -21.86 -1.82
C VAL A 461 17.53 -21.26 -0.74
N LEU A 462 16.95 -20.53 0.21
CA LEU A 462 17.65 -19.86 1.30
C LEU A 462 18.23 -20.85 2.33
N CYS A 463 17.69 -22.06 2.43
CA CYS A 463 18.28 -23.11 3.27
C CYS A 463 19.51 -23.79 2.64
N LYS A 464 19.78 -23.56 1.34
CA LYS A 464 20.93 -24.15 0.65
C LYS A 464 22.11 -23.18 0.61
N PRO A 465 23.35 -23.66 0.45
CA PRO A 465 24.49 -22.81 0.14
C PRO A 465 24.21 -21.96 -1.12
N PRO A 466 24.67 -20.69 -1.18
CA PRO A 466 25.58 -20.03 -0.22
C PRO A 466 24.88 -19.41 1.01
N TYR A 467 23.55 -19.50 1.13
CA TYR A 467 22.78 -18.78 2.15
C TYR A 467 22.80 -19.47 3.51
N GLY A 468 22.49 -20.77 3.55
CA GLY A 468 22.55 -21.59 4.76
C GLY A 468 21.60 -21.18 5.90
N LEU A 469 20.51 -20.49 5.60
CA LEU A 469 19.53 -20.07 6.61
C LEU A 469 18.72 -21.26 7.14
N THR A 470 18.27 -21.17 8.39
CA THR A 470 17.33 -22.14 8.95
C THR A 470 15.89 -21.80 8.54
N PRO A 471 14.97 -22.80 8.49
CA PRO A 471 13.55 -22.51 8.29
C PRO A 471 13.00 -21.47 9.28
N ASP A 472 13.44 -21.52 10.53
CA ASP A 472 13.03 -20.58 11.58
C ASP A 472 13.48 -19.15 11.31
N GLN A 473 14.69 -18.95 10.79
CA GLN A 473 15.18 -17.64 10.37
C GLN A 473 14.36 -17.09 9.19
N VAL A 474 14.00 -17.94 8.23
CA VAL A 474 13.14 -17.55 7.11
C VAL A 474 11.74 -17.17 7.60
N VAL A 475 11.18 -17.91 8.56
CA VAL A 475 9.89 -17.60 9.19
C VAL A 475 9.95 -16.28 9.96
N ALA A 476 11.02 -16.00 10.70
CA ALA A 476 11.19 -14.75 11.44
C ALA A 476 11.18 -13.53 10.50
N ILE A 477 11.85 -13.63 9.35
CA ILE A 477 11.80 -12.58 8.30
C ILE A 477 10.39 -12.47 7.71
N ALA A 478 9.72 -13.61 7.50
CA ALA A 478 8.39 -13.66 6.89
C ALA A 478 7.24 -13.22 7.81
N ASN A 479 7.45 -13.16 9.11
CA ASN A 479 6.43 -12.82 10.11
C ASN A 479 6.29 -11.31 10.35
N ASN A 480 6.45 -10.49 9.31
CA ASN A 480 6.40 -9.04 9.40
C ASN A 480 5.70 -8.45 8.15
N ILE A 481 5.24 -7.21 8.26
CA ILE A 481 4.68 -6.47 7.12
C ILE A 481 5.81 -6.26 6.09
N GLY A 482 5.54 -6.61 4.83
CA GLY A 482 6.55 -6.54 3.76
C GLY A 482 7.50 -7.74 3.71
N ALA A 483 7.08 -8.90 4.21
CA ALA A 483 7.82 -10.17 4.14
C ALA A 483 8.36 -10.53 2.74
N LYS A 484 7.55 -10.40 1.68
CA LYS A 484 7.97 -10.70 0.30
C LYS A 484 9.21 -9.89 -0.12
N PRO A 485 9.15 -8.54 -0.13
CA PRO A 485 10.32 -7.74 -0.51
C PRO A 485 11.51 -7.97 0.44
N ALA A 486 11.29 -8.23 1.73
CA ALA A 486 12.37 -8.55 2.66
C ALA A 486 13.10 -9.85 2.27
N LEU A 487 12.37 -10.95 2.03
CA LEU A 487 12.95 -12.24 1.63
C LEU A 487 13.66 -12.18 0.26
N GLU A 488 13.08 -11.48 -0.72
CA GLU A 488 13.71 -11.25 -2.03
C GLU A 488 15.00 -10.43 -1.90
N THR A 489 15.02 -9.47 -0.98
CA THR A 489 16.21 -8.65 -0.69
C THR A 489 17.28 -9.46 0.05
N VAL A 490 16.90 -10.33 0.99
CA VAL A 490 17.83 -11.27 1.65
C VAL A 490 18.47 -12.19 0.62
N GLN A 491 17.68 -12.77 -0.30
CA GLN A 491 18.21 -13.60 -1.38
C GLN A 491 19.24 -12.83 -2.25
N ARG A 492 18.99 -11.54 -2.51
CA ARG A 492 19.90 -10.72 -3.32
C ARG A 492 21.14 -10.25 -2.56
N LEU A 493 20.98 -9.85 -1.30
CA LEU A 493 22.00 -9.09 -0.56
C LEU A 493 22.75 -9.90 0.48
N LEU A 494 22.22 -11.03 0.98
CA LEU A 494 22.94 -11.84 1.97
C LEU A 494 24.34 -12.23 1.47
N PRO A 495 24.52 -12.79 0.24
CA PRO A 495 25.86 -13.12 -0.24
C PRO A 495 26.76 -11.89 -0.37
N VAL A 496 26.21 -10.74 -0.78
CA VAL A 496 26.98 -9.50 -0.96
C VAL A 496 27.42 -8.89 0.36
N LEU A 497 26.56 -8.90 1.37
CA LEU A 497 26.83 -8.33 2.69
C LEU A 497 27.73 -9.21 3.55
N CYS A 498 27.81 -10.51 3.26
CA CYS A 498 28.76 -11.41 3.91
C CYS A 498 30.19 -11.25 3.37
N GLU A 499 30.35 -10.80 2.13
CA GLU A 499 31.66 -10.58 1.51
C GLU A 499 32.28 -9.23 1.93
N PRO A 500 33.62 -9.10 1.86
CA PRO A 500 34.28 -7.80 2.01
C PRO A 500 33.78 -6.77 0.98
N PRO A 501 33.65 -5.48 1.35
CA PRO A 501 34.13 -4.85 2.59
C PRO A 501 33.13 -4.91 3.77
N TYR A 502 31.97 -5.55 3.62
CA TYR A 502 30.89 -5.54 4.62
C TYR A 502 31.15 -6.53 5.76
N GLY A 503 31.44 -7.79 5.43
CA GLY A 503 31.80 -8.83 6.38
C GLY A 503 30.75 -9.14 7.45
N LEU A 504 29.45 -8.98 7.13
CA LEU A 504 28.35 -9.30 8.05
C LEU A 504 28.14 -10.82 8.17
N THR A 505 27.60 -11.27 9.30
CA THR A 505 27.18 -12.67 9.43
C THR A 505 25.74 -12.88 8.92
N PRO A 506 25.37 -14.09 8.49
CA PRO A 506 23.97 -14.40 8.13
C PRO A 506 22.97 -14.03 9.23
N GLU A 507 23.31 -14.24 10.51
CA GLU A 507 22.46 -13.87 11.65
C GLU A 507 22.25 -12.37 11.76
N GLN A 508 23.27 -11.55 11.45
CA GLN A 508 23.14 -10.10 11.43
C GLN A 508 22.20 -9.66 10.30
N VAL A 509 22.33 -10.27 9.12
CA VAL A 509 21.43 -10.01 7.98
C VAL A 509 19.98 -10.39 8.33
N VAL A 510 19.78 -11.54 8.99
CA VAL A 510 18.46 -11.97 9.47
C VAL A 510 17.89 -11.00 10.51
N ALA A 511 18.70 -10.54 11.47
CA ALA A 511 18.27 -9.60 12.51
C ALA A 511 17.82 -8.24 11.92
N ILE A 512 18.48 -7.77 10.86
CA ILE A 512 18.07 -6.56 10.14
C ILE A 512 16.76 -6.81 9.38
N ALA A 513 16.68 -7.93 8.67
CA ALA A 513 15.54 -8.28 7.84
C ALA A 513 14.27 -8.66 8.63
N GLY A 514 14.42 -9.12 9.87
CA GLY A 514 13.36 -9.63 10.75
C GLY A 514 12.47 -8.56 11.40
N ASN A 515 12.42 -7.34 10.84
CA ASN A 515 11.62 -6.23 11.34
C ASN A 515 10.76 -5.63 10.21
N ASN A 516 9.77 -4.81 10.57
CA ASN A 516 8.97 -4.10 9.59
C ASN A 516 9.87 -3.17 8.75
N GLY A 517 9.80 -3.28 7.43
CA GLY A 517 10.67 -2.54 6.52
C GLY A 517 12.07 -3.14 6.31
N GLY A 518 12.29 -4.42 6.64
CA GLY A 518 13.59 -5.10 6.50
C GLY A 518 14.28 -4.96 5.14
N LYS A 519 13.54 -4.89 4.02
CA LYS A 519 14.11 -4.55 2.70
C LYS A 519 14.88 -3.23 2.73
N GLN A 520 14.21 -2.17 3.20
CA GLN A 520 14.77 -0.83 3.21
C GLN A 520 15.98 -0.76 4.14
N ALA A 521 15.90 -1.45 5.29
CA ALA A 521 17.01 -1.51 6.23
C ALA A 521 18.24 -2.18 5.60
N LEU A 522 18.07 -3.31 4.90
CA LEU A 522 19.16 -3.99 4.19
C LEU A 522 19.77 -3.15 3.06
N GLU A 523 18.95 -2.50 2.23
CA GLU A 523 19.43 -1.62 1.16
C GLU A 523 20.17 -0.39 1.73
N THR A 524 19.71 0.13 2.86
CA THR A 524 20.35 1.24 3.57
C THR A 524 21.69 0.81 4.19
N VAL A 525 21.76 -0.37 4.79
CA VAL A 525 23.01 -0.95 5.31
C VAL A 525 24.01 -1.19 4.18
N GLN A 526 23.57 -1.73 3.05
CA GLN A 526 24.42 -1.88 1.87
C GLN A 526 25.00 -0.53 1.40
N ARG A 527 24.19 0.53 1.41
CA ARG A 527 24.64 1.87 0.99
C ARG A 527 25.56 2.55 2.01
N LEU A 528 25.25 2.43 3.31
CA LEU A 528 25.84 3.28 4.35
C LEU A 528 26.89 2.57 5.22
N LEU A 529 26.92 1.24 5.32
CA LEU A 529 27.82 0.56 6.25
C LEU A 529 29.28 0.88 5.97
N ALA A 530 29.72 0.71 4.71
CA ALA A 530 31.10 1.01 4.34
C ALA A 530 31.44 2.50 4.57
N VAL A 531 30.48 3.41 4.31
CA VAL A 531 30.68 4.86 4.50
C VAL A 531 30.84 5.20 5.99
N LEU A 532 29.91 4.74 6.83
CA LEU A 532 29.88 5.01 8.27
C LEU A 532 31.07 4.39 9.03
N CYS A 533 31.62 3.30 8.52
CA CYS A 533 32.78 2.65 9.12
C CYS A 533 34.11 3.35 8.77
N GLN A 534 34.15 4.19 7.74
CA GLN A 534 35.35 4.91 7.33
C GLN A 534 35.48 6.25 8.08
N PRO A 535 36.71 6.79 8.22
CA PRO A 535 36.91 8.17 8.66
C PRO A 535 36.16 9.15 7.74
N PRO A 536 35.52 10.21 8.28
CA PRO A 536 35.64 10.71 9.66
C PRO A 536 34.67 10.09 10.68
N TYR A 537 33.77 9.19 10.26
CA TYR A 537 32.64 8.74 11.09
C TYR A 537 33.02 7.66 12.12
N GLY A 538 33.80 6.65 11.71
CA GLY A 538 34.43 5.69 12.62
C GLY A 538 33.46 4.79 13.43
N LEU A 539 32.27 4.49 12.89
CA LEU A 539 31.38 3.48 13.47
C LEU A 539 31.91 2.06 13.22
N THR A 540 31.52 1.11 14.08
CA THR A 540 31.80 -0.31 13.84
C THR A 540 30.65 -0.96 13.05
N PRO A 541 30.90 -2.03 12.26
CA PRO A 541 29.83 -2.78 11.61
C PRO A 541 28.75 -3.25 12.58
N ASN A 542 29.13 -3.69 13.79
CA ASN A 542 28.18 -4.11 14.83
C ASN A 542 27.27 -2.98 15.31
N GLN A 543 27.76 -1.74 15.39
CA GLN A 543 26.92 -0.59 15.73
C GLN A 543 25.93 -0.29 14.61
N VAL A 544 26.37 -0.32 13.35
CA VAL A 544 25.48 -0.15 12.18
C VAL A 544 24.38 -1.21 12.17
N VAL A 545 24.73 -2.48 12.39
CA VAL A 545 23.76 -3.59 12.50
C VAL A 545 22.79 -3.36 13.66
N ALA A 546 23.27 -2.91 14.82
CA ALA A 546 22.41 -2.67 15.98
C ALA A 546 21.38 -1.56 15.70
N ILE A 547 21.77 -0.48 15.03
CA ILE A 547 20.85 0.59 14.64
C ILE A 547 19.81 0.08 13.64
N ALA A 548 20.23 -0.73 12.66
CA ALA A 548 19.35 -1.22 11.61
C ALA A 548 18.41 -2.36 12.05
N SER A 549 18.74 -3.10 13.10
CA SER A 549 17.99 -4.29 13.58
C SER A 549 16.74 -3.97 14.40
N HIS A 550 16.01 -2.90 14.04
CA HIS A 550 14.79 -2.46 14.72
C HIS A 550 13.78 -1.87 13.71
N ASP A 551 12.50 -1.85 14.07
CA ASP A 551 11.48 -1.12 13.31
C ASP A 551 11.90 0.35 13.13
N GLY A 552 11.98 0.81 11.89
CA GLY A 552 12.49 2.14 11.54
C GLY A 552 14.02 2.25 11.43
N GLY A 553 14.74 1.13 11.36
CA GLY A 553 16.20 1.09 11.27
C GLY A 553 16.80 1.91 10.12
N THR A 554 16.13 1.98 8.96
CA THR A 554 16.50 2.89 7.86
C THR A 554 16.55 4.34 8.30
N GLN A 555 15.47 4.83 8.91
CA GLN A 555 15.34 6.21 9.34
C GLN A 555 16.36 6.54 10.42
N ALA A 556 16.60 5.61 11.34
CA ALA A 556 17.62 5.76 12.38
C ALA A 556 19.04 5.85 11.78
N LEU A 557 19.39 4.99 10.81
CA LEU A 557 20.68 5.05 10.12
C LEU A 557 20.87 6.33 9.31
N GLU A 558 19.86 6.75 8.56
CA GLU A 558 19.90 8.00 7.79
C GLU A 558 20.02 9.22 8.71
N SER A 559 19.33 9.22 9.85
CA SER A 559 19.42 10.28 10.85
C SER A 559 20.81 10.36 11.48
N ILE A 560 21.43 9.21 11.78
CA ILE A 560 22.82 9.15 12.25
C ILE A 560 23.77 9.65 11.17
N PHE A 561 23.61 9.20 9.93
CA PHE A 561 24.45 9.65 8.83
C PHE A 561 24.35 11.17 8.63
N ALA A 562 23.14 11.74 8.67
CA ALA A 562 22.92 13.17 8.60
C ALA A 562 23.58 13.92 9.77
N GLN A 563 23.43 13.41 10.99
CA GLN A 563 24.04 14.02 12.19
C GLN A 563 25.58 13.96 12.15
N LEU A 564 26.16 12.86 11.68
CA LEU A 564 27.61 12.74 11.59
C LEU A 564 28.19 13.56 10.43
N SER A 565 27.42 13.75 9.36
CA SER A 565 27.78 14.59 8.21
C SER A 565 27.67 16.08 8.53
N SER A 566 26.64 16.48 9.28
CA SER A 566 26.37 17.87 9.68
C SER A 566 25.87 17.89 11.13
N PRO A 567 26.78 18.03 12.11
CA PRO A 567 26.43 17.90 13.52
C PRO A 567 25.51 19.01 14.03
N ASP A 568 24.34 18.62 14.53
CA ASP A 568 23.54 19.48 15.40
C ASP A 568 24.27 19.69 16.75
N PRO A 569 24.37 20.93 17.27
CA PRO A 569 25.05 21.22 18.53
C PRO A 569 24.56 20.40 19.74
N ALA A 570 23.27 20.10 19.81
CA ALA A 570 22.67 19.35 20.93
C ALA A 570 23.15 17.89 20.97
N LEU A 571 23.38 17.30 19.80
CA LEU A 571 23.85 15.92 19.67
C LEU A 571 25.38 15.82 19.51
N ALA A 572 26.05 16.89 19.08
CA ALA A 572 27.51 16.95 18.93
C ALA A 572 28.28 16.74 20.26
N ALA A 573 27.62 16.98 21.40
CA ALA A 573 28.17 16.72 22.72
C ALA A 573 28.21 15.22 23.09
N LEU A 574 27.55 14.35 22.33
CA LEU A 574 27.50 12.91 22.59
C LEU A 574 28.60 12.16 21.82
N THR A 575 29.19 11.15 22.46
CA THR A 575 30.09 10.21 21.77
C THR A 575 29.30 9.32 20.80
N ASN A 576 29.96 8.74 19.80
CA ASN A 576 29.34 7.79 18.86
C ASN A 576 28.59 6.67 19.58
N ASP A 577 29.17 6.10 20.65
CA ASP A 577 28.52 5.04 21.44
C ASP A 577 27.20 5.50 22.06
N ARG A 578 27.15 6.74 22.55
CA ARG A 578 25.95 7.34 23.15
C ARG A 578 24.89 7.65 22.09
N LEU A 579 25.33 8.08 20.91
CA LEU A 579 24.47 8.39 19.77
C LEU A 579 23.85 7.11 19.18
N VAL A 580 24.64 6.05 19.04
CA VAL A 580 24.19 4.69 18.67
C VAL A 580 23.19 4.17 19.70
N ALA A 581 23.51 4.25 20.99
CA ALA A 581 22.60 3.77 22.04
C ALA A 581 21.25 4.49 21.98
N LEU A 582 21.25 5.81 21.79
CA LEU A 582 20.04 6.62 21.66
C LEU A 582 19.19 6.16 20.45
N ALA A 583 19.82 5.95 19.30
CA ALA A 583 19.15 5.46 18.09
C ALA A 583 18.62 4.03 18.21
N CYS A 584 19.35 3.10 18.84
CA CYS A 584 18.89 1.72 19.04
C CYS A 584 17.67 1.65 19.99
N ILE A 585 17.59 2.57 20.96
CA ILE A 585 16.51 2.58 21.95
C ILE A 585 15.23 3.19 21.35
N GLY A 586 15.34 4.34 20.71
CA GLY A 586 14.17 5.16 20.33
C GLY A 586 14.16 5.65 18.89
N GLY A 587 15.08 5.19 18.04
CA GLY A 587 15.14 5.51 16.61
C GLY A 587 15.33 7.00 16.32
N ARG A 588 14.83 7.43 15.15
CA ARG A 588 14.79 8.84 14.74
C ARG A 588 14.03 9.75 15.73
N PRO A 589 12.86 9.37 16.27
CA PRO A 589 12.13 10.21 17.23
C PRO A 589 12.97 10.60 18.46
N ALA A 590 13.78 9.69 18.99
CA ALA A 590 14.64 10.00 20.11
C ALA A 590 15.79 10.95 19.74
N LEU A 591 16.35 10.85 18.53
CA LEU A 591 17.34 11.79 18.02
C LEU A 591 16.75 13.18 17.83
N ASP A 592 15.58 13.26 17.21
CA ASP A 592 14.90 14.53 16.92
C ASP A 592 14.38 15.21 18.20
N ALA A 593 13.93 14.44 19.20
CA ALA A 593 13.59 14.96 20.51
C ALA A 593 14.76 15.68 21.21
N VAL A 594 15.99 15.19 21.03
CA VAL A 594 17.19 15.84 21.58
C VAL A 594 17.55 17.08 20.77
N LYS A 595 17.50 17.02 19.43
CA LYS A 595 17.73 18.19 18.56
C LYS A 595 16.76 19.34 18.85
N LYS A 596 15.47 19.02 19.03
CA LYS A 596 14.41 19.99 19.33
C LYS A 596 14.42 20.47 20.79
N GLY A 597 15.29 19.93 21.66
CA GLY A 597 15.38 20.35 23.06
C GLY A 597 14.13 20.05 23.88
N LEU A 598 13.40 18.97 23.55
CA LEU A 598 12.15 18.64 24.23
C LEU A 598 12.36 18.43 25.75
N PRO A 599 11.34 18.68 26.60
CA PRO A 599 11.48 18.67 28.07
C PRO A 599 12.07 17.38 28.66
N HIS A 600 11.96 16.27 27.92
CA HIS A 600 12.44 14.96 28.34
C HIS A 600 13.89 14.68 27.95
N ALA A 601 14.50 15.45 27.04
CA ALA A 601 15.85 15.25 26.52
C ALA A 601 16.94 15.10 27.60
N PRO A 602 16.97 15.87 28.71
CA PRO A 602 17.96 15.71 29.77
C PRO A 602 17.89 14.34 30.48
N ALA A 603 16.69 13.78 30.66
CA ALA A 603 16.51 12.46 31.25
C ALA A 603 17.03 11.34 30.32
N LEU A 604 16.93 11.54 29.00
CA LEU A 604 17.43 10.62 27.98
C LEU A 604 18.95 10.58 27.99
N ILE A 605 19.55 11.77 27.95
CA ILE A 605 20.99 11.98 28.03
C ILE A 605 21.49 11.32 29.32
N THR A 606 20.86 11.59 30.47
CA THR A 606 21.23 10.98 31.77
C THR A 606 21.16 9.46 31.76
N ARG A 607 20.14 8.85 31.12
CA ARG A 607 20.01 7.39 31.02
C ARG A 607 21.07 6.77 30.10
N VAL A 608 21.43 7.46 29.02
CA VAL A 608 22.53 7.06 28.13
C VAL A 608 23.88 7.24 28.84
N HIS A 609 24.05 8.29 29.64
CA HIS A 609 25.24 8.53 30.46
C HIS A 609 25.41 7.46 31.55
N ASN A 610 24.33 7.09 32.24
CA ASN A 610 24.33 5.99 33.22
C ASN A 610 24.50 4.59 32.58
N ARG A 611 24.35 4.48 31.25
CA ARG A 611 24.56 3.25 30.47
C ARG A 611 25.97 3.15 29.87
N VAL A 612 26.64 4.27 29.65
CA VAL A 612 27.96 4.34 28.98
C VAL A 612 28.92 5.21 29.81
N PRO A 613 29.66 4.61 30.78
CA PRO A 613 30.81 5.25 31.40
C PRO A 613 31.85 5.58 30.32
N GLU A 614 32.55 6.70 30.45
CA GLU A 614 33.55 7.12 29.47
C GLU A 614 34.69 6.08 29.34
N GLY A 615 34.89 5.57 28.12
CA GLY A 615 36.14 4.90 27.72
C GLY A 615 36.24 3.38 27.85
N THR A 616 35.24 2.57 27.44
CA THR A 616 35.45 1.10 27.34
C THR A 616 34.80 0.43 26.12
N ALA A 617 35.63 -0.23 25.29
CA ALA A 617 35.25 -1.04 24.13
C ALA A 617 34.46 -2.34 24.47
N HIS A 618 34.32 -2.68 25.77
CA HIS A 618 33.59 -3.87 26.23
C HIS A 618 32.06 -3.78 26.06
N LEU A 619 31.48 -2.61 25.74
CA LEU A 619 30.03 -2.38 25.69
C LEU A 619 29.37 -2.57 24.31
N VAL A 620 30.15 -2.61 23.22
CA VAL A 620 29.66 -3.09 21.91
C VAL A 620 29.22 -4.56 22.04
N ALA A 621 29.85 -5.31 22.94
CA ALA A 621 29.45 -6.67 23.28
C ALA A 621 28.09 -6.73 23.98
N ASP A 622 27.70 -5.73 24.80
CA ASP A 622 26.41 -5.67 25.51
C ASP A 622 25.25 -5.31 24.56
N HIS A 623 25.43 -4.37 23.63
CA HIS A 623 24.42 -4.07 22.60
C HIS A 623 24.31 -5.18 21.55
N ALA A 624 25.44 -5.73 21.10
CA ALA A 624 25.43 -6.91 20.26
C ALA A 624 24.83 -8.12 21.00
N GLN A 625 25.01 -8.24 22.32
CA GLN A 625 24.34 -9.26 23.15
C GLN A 625 22.84 -9.01 23.24
N VAL A 626 22.39 -7.76 23.42
CA VAL A 626 20.96 -7.40 23.36
C VAL A 626 20.37 -7.77 22.00
N VAL A 627 21.01 -7.41 20.88
CA VAL A 627 20.54 -7.76 19.53
C VAL A 627 20.57 -9.28 19.31
N ARG A 628 21.60 -9.99 19.78
CA ARG A 628 21.66 -11.46 19.72
C ARG A 628 20.59 -12.13 20.57
N VAL A 629 20.32 -11.62 21.78
CA VAL A 629 19.29 -12.15 22.69
C VAL A 629 17.92 -11.88 22.10
N LEU A 630 17.63 -10.64 21.71
CA LEU A 630 16.37 -10.28 21.08
C LEU A 630 16.14 -11.04 19.77
N GLY A 631 17.16 -11.13 18.91
CA GLY A 631 17.14 -11.91 17.68
C GLY A 631 16.96 -13.41 17.92
N PHE A 632 17.55 -13.95 18.99
CA PHE A 632 17.32 -15.34 19.40
C PHE A 632 15.87 -15.57 19.79
N PHE A 633 15.28 -14.69 20.60
CA PHE A 633 13.87 -14.79 20.99
C PHE A 633 12.93 -14.60 19.79
N GLN A 634 13.28 -13.73 18.83
CA GLN A 634 12.53 -13.54 17.58
C GLN A 634 12.56 -14.78 16.66
N CYS A 635 13.68 -15.50 16.62
CA CYS A 635 13.89 -16.63 15.71
C CYS A 635 13.61 -18.00 16.35
N HIS A 636 13.11 -18.07 17.60
CA HIS A 636 12.98 -19.35 18.31
C HIS A 636 11.63 -20.03 18.09
N SER A 637 11.64 -21.26 17.59
CA SER A 637 10.42 -22.02 17.27
C SER A 637 9.68 -22.62 18.45
N GLN A 638 10.35 -22.85 19.60
CA GLN A 638 9.72 -23.43 20.79
C GLN A 638 9.52 -22.39 21.90
N ARG A 639 8.44 -21.61 21.80
CA ARG A 639 8.14 -20.51 22.75
C ARG A 639 8.10 -20.94 24.23
N GLY A 640 7.67 -22.17 24.52
CA GLY A 640 7.65 -22.69 25.90
C GLY A 640 9.03 -22.98 26.49
N GLN A 641 10.07 -23.12 25.65
CA GLN A 641 11.45 -23.46 26.08
C GLN A 641 12.46 -22.34 25.82
N VAL A 642 12.04 -21.27 25.14
CA VAL A 642 12.93 -20.17 24.70
C VAL A 642 13.75 -19.57 25.83
N PHE A 643 13.16 -19.42 27.03
CA PHE A 643 13.89 -18.90 28.18
C PHE A 643 14.97 -19.87 28.67
N HIS A 644 14.66 -21.16 28.73
CA HIS A 644 15.62 -22.18 29.17
C HIS A 644 16.80 -22.26 28.20
N GLU A 645 16.52 -22.28 26.89
CA GLU A 645 17.55 -22.34 25.87
C GLU A 645 18.33 -21.03 25.76
N ALA A 646 17.69 -19.86 25.93
CA ALA A 646 18.38 -18.57 25.98
C ALA A 646 19.33 -18.48 27.18
N MET A 647 18.89 -18.90 28.37
CA MET A 647 19.75 -18.91 29.56
C MET A 647 21.00 -19.77 29.33
N LYS A 648 20.84 -20.92 28.68
CA LYS A 648 21.94 -21.82 28.33
C LYS A 648 22.84 -21.25 27.23
N ARG A 649 22.25 -20.63 26.20
CA ARG A 649 22.96 -20.11 25.02
C ARG A 649 23.76 -18.84 25.29
N PHE A 650 23.25 -17.99 26.19
CA PHE A 650 23.82 -16.69 26.53
C PHE A 650 24.46 -16.65 27.92
N GLU A 651 24.45 -17.76 28.66
CA GLU A 651 24.99 -17.88 30.03
C GLU A 651 24.41 -16.82 30.98
N MET A 652 23.11 -16.55 30.87
CA MET A 652 22.39 -15.54 31.67
C MET A 652 21.38 -16.19 32.61
N SER A 653 21.11 -15.55 33.76
CA SER A 653 19.98 -15.92 34.62
C SER A 653 18.65 -15.41 34.04
N ARG A 654 17.53 -16.01 34.45
CA ARG A 654 16.18 -15.55 34.06
C ARG A 654 15.95 -14.11 34.48
N GLU A 655 16.31 -13.75 35.72
CA GLU A 655 16.30 -12.37 36.20
C GLU A 655 17.18 -11.45 35.35
N GLY A 656 18.34 -11.91 34.89
CA GLY A 656 19.21 -11.16 33.97
C GLY A 656 18.55 -10.86 32.63
N LEU A 657 17.88 -11.85 32.02
CA LEU A 657 17.10 -11.67 30.79
C LEU A 657 15.90 -10.73 30.98
N LEU A 658 15.15 -10.88 32.08
CA LEU A 658 14.01 -10.01 32.38
C LEU A 658 14.42 -8.57 32.70
N GLN A 659 15.60 -8.37 33.29
CA GLN A 659 16.18 -7.05 33.44
C GLN A 659 16.60 -6.46 32.09
N LEU A 660 17.18 -7.28 31.19
CA LEU A 660 17.53 -6.87 29.84
C LEU A 660 16.28 -6.41 29.07
N PHE A 661 15.19 -7.19 29.07
CA PHE A 661 13.94 -6.82 28.40
C PHE A 661 13.32 -5.54 28.95
N ARG A 662 13.23 -5.40 30.28
CA ARG A 662 12.77 -4.15 30.91
C ARG A 662 13.62 -2.93 30.53
N ARG A 663 14.93 -3.10 30.35
CA ARG A 663 15.85 -2.02 29.94
C ARG A 663 15.61 -1.54 28.51
N VAL A 664 15.11 -2.41 27.63
CA VAL A 664 14.81 -2.09 26.23
C VAL A 664 13.33 -1.89 25.96
N GLY A 665 12.47 -1.83 26.99
CA GLY A 665 11.03 -1.57 26.81
C GLY A 665 10.23 -2.77 26.27
N VAL A 666 10.80 -3.98 26.39
CA VAL A 666 10.19 -5.25 25.96
C VAL A 666 9.63 -5.96 27.19
N THR A 667 8.42 -6.50 27.07
CA THR A 667 7.82 -7.35 28.11
C THR A 667 8.24 -8.81 27.96
N GLU A 668 8.10 -9.60 29.02
CA GLU A 668 8.35 -11.05 28.95
C GLU A 668 7.47 -11.71 27.89
N LEU A 669 6.18 -11.34 27.83
CA LEU A 669 5.24 -11.92 26.88
C LEU A 669 5.61 -11.62 25.43
N GLU A 670 6.05 -10.39 25.16
CA GLU A 670 6.53 -9.97 23.83
C GLU A 670 7.80 -10.71 23.42
N ALA A 671 8.76 -10.84 24.34
CA ALA A 671 9.97 -11.62 24.09
C ALA A 671 9.62 -13.08 23.78
N VAL A 672 8.76 -13.72 24.59
CA VAL A 672 8.33 -15.12 24.37
C VAL A 672 7.56 -15.28 23.06
N SER A 673 6.77 -14.28 22.69
CA SER A 673 6.00 -14.30 21.44
C SER A 673 6.85 -14.03 20.20
N GLY A 674 8.10 -13.56 20.35
CA GLY A 674 8.98 -13.17 19.26
C GLY A 674 8.56 -11.89 18.53
N THR A 675 7.49 -11.22 18.96
CA THR A 675 7.02 -9.94 18.40
C THR A 675 7.49 -8.80 19.31
N LEU A 676 8.63 -8.19 18.96
CA LEU A 676 9.15 -7.04 19.68
C LEU A 676 8.36 -5.77 19.31
N PRO A 677 8.05 -4.88 20.27
CA PRO A 677 7.38 -3.61 19.95
C PRO A 677 8.30 -2.69 19.13
N PRO A 678 7.72 -1.76 18.34
CA PRO A 678 8.46 -0.72 17.64
C PRO A 678 9.34 0.11 18.59
N ALA A 679 10.46 0.62 18.10
CA ALA A 679 11.38 1.43 18.92
C ALA A 679 10.69 2.64 19.58
N SER A 680 9.73 3.28 18.89
CA SER A 680 8.91 4.38 19.41
C SER A 680 7.95 3.96 20.54
N GLU A 681 7.43 2.73 20.51
CA GLU A 681 6.56 2.21 21.57
C GLU A 681 7.38 1.74 22.78
N ARG A 682 8.48 1.03 22.51
CA ARG A 682 9.48 0.70 23.54
C ARG A 682 9.93 1.97 24.24
N TRP A 683 10.15 3.04 23.47
CA TRP A 683 10.46 4.37 23.96
C TRP A 683 9.37 4.95 24.87
N HIS A 684 8.11 4.92 24.44
CA HIS A 684 6.99 5.38 25.27
C HIS A 684 6.91 4.64 26.61
N ARG A 685 7.10 3.31 26.60
CA ARG A 685 7.08 2.49 27.82
C ARG A 685 8.27 2.79 28.72
N ILE A 686 9.43 3.03 28.12
CA ILE A 686 10.66 3.48 28.77
C ILE A 686 10.45 4.84 29.45
N LEU A 687 9.68 5.76 28.85
CA LEU A 687 9.27 7.05 29.42
C LEU A 687 8.27 6.88 30.57
N GLN A 688 7.25 6.03 30.40
CA GLN A 688 6.26 5.75 31.45
C GLN A 688 6.90 5.14 32.72
N ALA A 689 7.87 4.24 32.55
CA ALA A 689 8.61 3.65 33.65
C ALA A 689 9.48 4.64 34.45
N LEU A 690 9.75 5.83 33.90
CA LEU A 690 10.49 6.91 34.57
C LEU A 690 9.57 7.85 35.39
N GLY A 691 8.27 7.56 35.48
CA GLY A 691 7.32 8.36 36.28
C GLY A 691 6.89 9.67 35.61
N VAL A 692 7.15 9.83 34.31
CA VAL A 692 6.74 11.00 33.53
C VAL A 692 5.26 10.85 33.14
N LYS A 693 4.37 11.68 33.70
CA LYS A 693 2.97 11.77 33.29
C LYS A 693 2.87 12.62 32.01
N GLY A 694 2.86 11.95 30.86
CA GLY A 694 2.33 12.44 29.59
C GLY A 694 1.06 11.67 29.22
N ALA A 695 0.13 12.30 28.51
CA ALA A 695 -1.23 11.81 28.27
C ALA A 695 -1.30 10.34 27.83
N LYS A 696 -2.22 9.61 28.47
CA LYS A 696 -2.54 8.21 28.17
C LYS A 696 -2.97 8.13 26.70
N PRO A 697 -2.35 7.30 25.84
CA PRO A 697 -3.03 6.87 24.63
C PRO A 697 -4.27 6.12 25.11
N SER A 698 -5.44 6.55 24.66
CA SER A 698 -6.67 5.82 24.91
C SER A 698 -6.43 4.38 24.47
N SER A 699 -6.63 3.42 25.36
CA SER A 699 -6.61 2.00 25.06
C SER A 699 -7.78 1.68 24.13
N ALA A 700 -7.63 2.01 22.85
CA ALA A 700 -8.45 1.53 21.77
C ALA A 700 -7.73 0.33 21.15
N SER A 701 -8.49 -0.73 20.91
CA SER A 701 -8.07 -2.02 20.34
C SER A 701 -6.98 -1.89 19.28
N ALA A 702 -5.99 -2.78 19.34
CA ALA A 702 -4.94 -2.96 18.33
C ALA A 702 -5.49 -2.79 16.90
N GLN A 703 -5.15 -1.67 16.27
CA GLN A 703 -5.30 -1.41 14.85
C GLN A 703 -4.02 -0.71 14.41
N THR A 704 -3.24 -1.39 13.57
CA THR A 704 -2.10 -0.82 12.86
C THR A 704 -2.64 0.11 11.76
N PRO A 705 -2.29 1.40 11.72
CA PRO A 705 -2.69 2.28 10.61
C PRO A 705 -2.07 1.80 9.29
N SER A 706 -2.71 2.14 8.15
CA SER A 706 -2.16 1.91 6.80
C SER A 706 -0.86 2.69 6.60
N GLN A 707 0.04 2.27 5.71
CA GLN A 707 1.38 2.88 5.59
C GLN A 707 1.34 4.38 5.23
N GLU A 708 0.36 4.84 4.42
CA GLU A 708 0.15 6.28 4.19
C GLU A 708 -0.37 7.01 5.43
N SER A 709 -1.14 6.32 6.28
CA SER A 709 -1.56 6.85 7.58
C SER A 709 -0.54 6.61 8.68
N LEU A 710 0.48 5.76 8.53
CA LEU A 710 1.60 5.61 9.46
C LEU A 710 2.68 6.64 9.19
N ASP A 711 2.92 7.00 7.93
CA ASP A 711 3.76 8.14 7.58
C ASP A 711 3.06 9.44 8.02
N ALA A 712 1.74 9.59 7.77
CA ALA A 712 0.97 10.73 8.27
C ALA A 712 0.70 10.71 9.79
N PHE A 713 0.61 9.54 10.45
CA PHE A 713 0.45 9.42 11.91
C PHE A 713 1.78 9.51 12.64
N ALA A 714 2.89 9.11 12.02
CA ALA A 714 4.24 9.44 12.47
C ALA A 714 4.48 10.95 12.35
N ASP A 715 4.11 11.57 11.22
CA ASP A 715 4.14 13.03 11.04
C ASP A 715 3.18 13.76 12.01
N SER A 716 2.02 13.17 12.31
CA SER A 716 1.03 13.73 13.25
C SER A 716 1.43 13.54 14.72
N LEU A 717 2.14 12.45 15.08
CA LEU A 717 2.78 12.30 16.40
C LEU A 717 4.01 13.21 16.53
N GLU A 718 4.74 13.44 15.43
CA GLU A 718 5.82 14.44 15.38
C GLU A 718 5.27 15.86 15.61
N HIS A 719 4.04 16.15 15.15
CA HIS A 719 3.36 17.42 15.41
C HIS A 719 2.72 17.55 16.81
N GLU A 720 2.21 16.47 17.42
CA GLU A 720 1.77 16.51 18.83
C GLU A 720 2.94 16.66 19.83
N LEU A 721 4.16 16.29 19.42
CA LEU A 721 5.39 16.56 20.17
C LEU A 721 5.96 17.97 19.94
N ASP A 722 5.40 18.73 18.99
CA ASP A 722 5.73 20.14 18.68
C ASP A 722 4.75 21.16 19.31
N ALA A 723 3.78 20.71 20.11
CA ALA A 723 2.99 21.62 20.94
C ALA A 723 3.80 21.98 22.23
N PRO A 724 3.90 23.27 22.59
CA PRO A 724 4.74 23.74 23.69
C PRO A 724 4.39 23.16 25.07
#